data_AF-A7NI35-F1
#
_entry.id   AF-A7NI35-F1
#
_cell.length_a   1.000
_cell.length_b   1.000
_cell.length_c   1.000
_cell.angle_alpha   90.00
_cell.angle_beta   90.00
_cell.angle_gamma   90.00
#
_symmetry.space_group_name_H-M   'P 1'
#
loop_
_entity.id
_entity.type
_entity.pdbx_description
1 polymer ?
#
loop_
_entity_poly.entity_id
_entity_poly.type
_entity_poly.pdbx_seq_one_letter_code
_entity_poly.pdbx_strand_id
1 'polypeptide(L)'
;MACLSCMKTYPVPAMDVPRSCSESRHGAVGWRQWGLAGVLAILAFGIGLVFAPGGLRFDAADPAAERHLVRFSAAEANEREAYRWSERGAAMRLFGLTRRPLIVDLRMTSPRPAGAAPAEIRFALGSWHSNAFIIEGDWRRYQALLPPRPGAPDLRLETRTFRPAKESDKRDLGAALNRVAIFPADGLTPPIGAIATLGMVRAIILLLLPIALFAATSRTEPRTAPWIAVVGGAVLLAVAVAHPVDAVALLPDLWLIPVGTAVSAAIFFGAQPHLTPMLVFLRHALASDAARLAAVLVVAAIQGMVFLALVPPWQHYDEPAHFEFAWLLAFHPSWPAVGTVNPAIAWIGGEGRALSHLPTYHLLVSLPLRLTDGWSVIDQLYLARVVSLALFIATIAILGGIARTLFSVGHPMRWLLPLVAALIPPFADIMTAVNNDVGAIMAFSLFLWSVVHILVLGWSARRAAWMIGAALLAAAMKNVTLIAVPLAAVVLFIAWGIRQRWRWRRLVGLLAALVTGVLAFSLAWSDPAAWYRYGGVSGDGAARVALSDAPHGRHAFRLAAGFSPYEVSGLSAPLALADLPVIAGGPVTIGAWVWASRATTAAGPIILYNDLTPELRTITMASVDVDVQPRFVVWTFDAPPVMRTMQVLMPAPTPMNGEPPVTFFFDGLVVVQGKYPAHTPPQLNDAATAGHWNGQTVTNLVRNGSAEHGWLYLRPMIDSAAWPLVRRSPSRVLTSLLDFERTGPIVLFNVVPDLTFRSLMTFGWGEVEPEDRVWRNVLPIMMLALLLGFARAVVANAGHASPRRVAVAVFAFVGLLLWTNAALRILPALVAQPAPFPRYGFPAIAPLALVIAAGWLAWWPMHRRATGAAALVIAMLMVNALAYATMWWRWYV
;
A
#
# COMPACT_ATOMS: atom_id res chain seq x y z
N MET A 1 -46.54 59.07 6.12
CA MET A 1 -45.72 58.92 4.88
C MET A 1 -44.25 59.14 5.24
N ALA A 2 -43.40 58.15 4.94
CA ALA A 2 -41.96 58.18 4.54
C ALA A 2 -40.99 59.22 5.16
N CYS A 3 -39.70 58.96 5.47
CA CYS A 3 -38.78 57.91 5.06
C CYS A 3 -37.43 57.97 5.83
N LEU A 4 -36.74 56.80 5.90
CA LEU A 4 -35.29 56.56 5.74
C LEU A 4 -34.21 56.92 6.80
N SER A 5 -33.63 55.83 7.32
CA SER A 5 -32.21 55.41 7.23
C SER A 5 -31.13 56.08 8.09
N CYS A 6 -30.59 55.28 9.02
CA CYS A 6 -29.29 55.50 9.66
C CYS A 6 -28.46 54.21 9.55
N MET A 7 -27.39 54.22 8.76
CA MET A 7 -26.31 53.21 8.79
C MET A 7 -24.98 53.94 8.90
N LYS A 8 -24.32 53.80 10.05
CA LYS A 8 -22.93 54.20 10.29
C LYS A 8 -21.99 53.15 9.71
N THR A 9 -21.12 53.59 8.81
CA THR A 9 -19.94 52.87 8.32
C THR A 9 -18.78 53.00 9.33
N TYR A 10 -18.16 51.88 9.69
CA TYR A 10 -16.85 51.85 10.34
C TYR A 10 -15.83 51.20 9.38
N PRO A 11 -14.72 51.87 9.01
CA PRO A 11 -13.67 51.26 8.22
C PRO A 11 -12.74 50.42 9.12
N VAL A 12 -12.42 49.20 8.70
CA VAL A 12 -11.35 48.37 9.27
C VAL A 12 -10.05 48.73 8.55
N PRO A 13 -8.91 48.97 9.24
CA PRO A 13 -7.67 49.33 8.57
C PRO A 13 -7.05 48.12 7.87
N ALA A 14 -6.72 48.31 6.59
CA ALA A 14 -5.76 47.47 5.89
C ALA A 14 -4.37 47.67 6.51
N MET A 15 -3.71 46.57 6.89
CA MET A 15 -2.29 46.60 7.25
C MET A 15 -1.47 46.80 5.97
N ASP A 16 -1.08 48.04 5.69
CA ASP A 16 0.03 48.36 4.80
C ASP A 16 1.36 48.00 5.48
N VAL A 17 2.14 47.13 4.83
CA VAL A 17 3.53 46.84 5.21
C VAL A 17 4.46 47.61 4.28
N PRO A 18 5.43 48.39 4.79
CA PRO A 18 6.35 49.13 3.94
C PRO A 18 7.31 48.17 3.23
N ARG A 19 7.35 48.26 1.90
CA ARG A 19 8.36 47.58 1.06
C ARG A 19 9.75 48.15 1.38
N SER A 20 10.56 47.42 2.15
CA SER A 20 11.98 47.76 2.32
C SER A 20 12.82 47.01 1.27
N CYS A 21 13.63 47.74 0.50
CA CYS A 21 14.52 47.23 -0.55
C CYS A 21 15.65 46.30 -0.05
N SER A 22 15.75 46.03 1.26
CA SER A 22 16.86 45.28 1.88
C SER A 22 16.71 43.74 1.83
N GLU A 23 15.48 43.22 1.66
CA GLU A 23 15.23 41.76 1.55
C GLU A 23 15.78 41.13 0.26
N SER A 24 16.05 41.95 -0.77
CA SER A 24 16.50 41.48 -2.08
C SER A 24 17.92 40.87 -2.07
N ARG A 25 18.80 41.34 -1.17
CA ARG A 25 20.21 40.87 -1.12
C ARG A 25 20.39 39.58 -0.32
N HIS A 26 19.58 39.33 0.71
CA HIS A 26 19.70 38.12 1.53
C HIS A 26 19.04 36.89 0.89
N GLY A 27 17.98 37.10 0.08
CA GLY A 27 17.37 36.01 -0.70
C GLY A 27 18.29 35.43 -1.77
N ALA A 28 19.04 36.28 -2.48
CA ALA A 28 19.88 35.86 -3.61
C ALA A 28 21.10 35.00 -3.20
N VAL A 29 21.61 35.18 -1.99
CA VAL A 29 22.78 34.41 -1.48
C VAL A 29 22.40 32.97 -1.14
N GLY A 30 21.19 32.74 -0.62
CA GLY A 30 20.69 31.40 -0.29
C GLY A 30 20.57 30.51 -1.52
N TRP A 31 19.88 30.96 -2.58
CA TRP A 31 19.66 30.16 -3.80
C TRP A 31 20.96 29.73 -4.52
N ARG A 32 22.01 30.55 -4.42
CA ARG A 32 23.33 30.26 -5.01
C ARG A 32 24.02 29.07 -4.34
N GLN A 33 23.87 28.94 -3.02
CA GLN A 33 24.46 27.85 -2.24
C GLN A 33 23.70 26.52 -2.49
N TRP A 34 22.37 26.58 -2.63
CA TRP A 34 21.53 25.42 -2.94
C TRP A 34 21.81 24.82 -4.32
N GLY A 35 21.98 25.66 -5.35
CA GLY A 35 22.27 25.18 -6.71
C GLY A 35 23.66 24.54 -6.84
N LEU A 36 24.67 25.08 -6.15
CA LEU A 36 26.03 24.52 -6.14
C LEU A 36 26.06 23.12 -5.51
N ALA A 37 25.37 22.93 -4.38
CA ALA A 37 25.29 21.64 -3.71
C ALA A 37 24.61 20.56 -4.58
N GLY A 38 23.55 20.94 -5.31
CA GLY A 38 22.88 20.05 -6.27
C GLY A 38 23.78 19.64 -7.43
N VAL A 39 24.50 20.59 -8.03
CA VAL A 39 25.44 20.32 -9.14
C VAL A 39 26.59 19.40 -8.71
N LEU A 40 27.17 19.63 -7.53
CA LEU A 40 28.26 18.81 -7.00
C LEU A 40 27.83 17.37 -6.69
N ALA A 41 26.61 17.18 -6.17
CA ALA A 41 26.05 15.84 -5.92
C ALA A 41 25.82 15.07 -7.23
N ILE A 42 25.34 15.74 -8.29
CA ILE A 42 25.13 15.13 -9.61
C ILE A 42 26.47 14.78 -10.28
N LEU A 43 27.49 15.65 -10.15
CA LEU A 43 28.85 15.39 -10.64
C LEU A 43 29.49 14.17 -9.97
N ALA A 44 29.38 14.07 -8.64
CA ALA A 44 29.89 12.93 -7.90
C ALA A 44 29.20 11.61 -8.29
N PHE A 45 27.88 11.65 -8.53
CA PHE A 45 27.11 10.52 -9.02
C PHE A 45 27.51 10.11 -10.45
N GLY A 46 27.67 11.09 -11.36
CA GLY A 46 28.10 10.85 -12.73
C GLY A 46 29.51 10.25 -12.84
N ILE A 47 30.46 10.72 -12.02
CA ILE A 47 31.81 10.16 -11.96
C ILE A 47 31.79 8.72 -11.44
N GLY A 48 30.99 8.43 -10.40
CA GLY A 48 30.83 7.06 -9.89
C GLY A 48 30.28 6.06 -10.91
N LEU A 49 29.43 6.51 -11.85
CA LEU A 49 28.87 5.70 -12.93
C LEU A 49 29.89 5.40 -14.05
N VAL A 50 30.84 6.30 -14.33
CA VAL A 50 31.82 6.15 -15.42
C VAL A 50 32.85 5.05 -15.11
N PHE A 51 33.14 4.80 -13.83
CA PHE A 51 34.12 3.81 -13.38
C PHE A 51 33.52 2.44 -13.03
N ALA A 52 32.23 2.25 -13.31
CA ALA A 52 31.52 1.04 -12.97
C ALA A 52 31.67 -0.04 -14.08
N PRO A 53 31.74 -1.36 -13.74
CA PRO A 53 32.14 -2.39 -14.70
C PRO A 53 31.05 -2.69 -15.74
N GLY A 54 31.46 -2.98 -16.97
CA GLY A 54 30.61 -3.15 -18.16
C GLY A 54 30.15 -4.59 -18.45
N GLY A 55 30.06 -5.47 -17.46
CA GLY A 55 29.56 -6.85 -17.63
C GLY A 55 28.83 -7.36 -16.38
N LEU A 56 27.96 -8.36 -16.56
CA LEU A 56 27.20 -9.01 -15.49
C LEU A 56 27.96 -10.23 -15.00
N ARG A 57 28.32 -10.29 -13.71
CA ARG A 57 28.96 -11.47 -13.12
C ARG A 57 28.44 -11.72 -11.71
N PHE A 58 27.89 -12.91 -11.49
CA PHE A 58 27.44 -13.33 -10.15
C PHE A 58 27.49 -14.86 -10.03
N ASP A 59 27.59 -15.32 -8.79
CA ASP A 59 27.37 -16.71 -8.46
C ASP A 59 25.87 -16.94 -8.24
N ALA A 60 25.32 -18.02 -8.78
CA ALA A 60 23.87 -18.28 -8.81
C ALA A 60 23.27 -18.43 -7.40
N ALA A 61 24.08 -18.78 -6.41
CA ALA A 61 23.67 -18.89 -5.02
C ALA A 61 23.63 -17.55 -4.27
N ASP A 62 24.23 -16.48 -4.82
CA ASP A 62 24.17 -15.15 -4.23
C ASP A 62 22.69 -14.68 -4.19
N PRO A 63 22.17 -14.19 -3.06
CA PRO A 63 20.84 -13.58 -3.00
C PRO A 63 20.62 -12.49 -4.07
N ALA A 64 21.68 -11.76 -4.44
CA ALA A 64 21.60 -10.75 -5.50
C ALA A 64 21.34 -11.37 -6.89
N ALA A 65 21.58 -12.67 -7.10
CA ALA A 65 21.34 -13.35 -8.38
C ALA A 65 19.84 -13.45 -8.73
N GLU A 66 18.93 -13.44 -7.75
CA GLU A 66 17.49 -13.55 -7.98
C GLU A 66 16.93 -12.42 -8.84
N ARG A 67 17.60 -11.26 -8.85
CA ARG A 67 17.22 -10.13 -9.72
C ARG A 67 17.41 -10.43 -11.21
N HIS A 68 18.34 -11.33 -11.54
CA HIS A 68 18.67 -11.72 -12.91
C HIS A 68 18.12 -13.09 -13.30
N LEU A 69 17.77 -13.95 -12.34
CA LEU A 69 17.33 -15.33 -12.59
C LEU A 69 15.81 -15.47 -12.46
N VAL A 70 15.12 -15.75 -13.57
CA VAL A 70 13.67 -15.97 -13.60
C VAL A 70 13.38 -17.45 -13.72
N ARG A 71 12.50 -17.98 -12.84
CA ARG A 71 12.14 -19.41 -12.75
C ARG A 71 13.36 -20.32 -12.54
N PHE A 72 14.12 -19.97 -11.50
CA PHE A 72 15.14 -20.83 -10.92
C PHE A 72 14.72 -21.22 -9.51
N SER A 73 15.08 -22.41 -9.08
CA SER A 73 14.82 -22.90 -7.73
C SER A 73 15.53 -22.05 -6.67
N ALA A 74 15.19 -22.28 -5.41
CA ALA A 74 16.00 -21.81 -4.29
C ALA A 74 17.46 -22.30 -4.42
N ALA A 75 18.38 -21.55 -3.84
CA ALA A 75 19.80 -21.92 -3.80
C ALA A 75 19.99 -23.24 -3.05
N GLU A 76 20.70 -24.16 -3.68
CA GLU A 76 21.12 -25.43 -3.13
C GLU A 76 22.65 -25.45 -3.05
N ALA A 77 23.20 -26.35 -2.23
CA ALA A 77 24.63 -26.54 -2.13
C ALA A 77 24.97 -28.03 -1.98
N ASN A 78 26.13 -28.41 -2.50
CA ASN A 78 26.79 -29.67 -2.19
C ASN A 78 28.09 -29.37 -1.39
N GLU A 79 28.91 -30.39 -1.12
CA GLU A 79 30.15 -30.23 -0.34
C GLU A 79 31.19 -29.27 -0.95
N ARG A 80 31.05 -28.91 -2.25
CA ARG A 80 32.05 -28.16 -3.01
C ARG A 80 31.55 -26.82 -3.54
N GLU A 81 30.26 -26.69 -3.83
CA GLU A 81 29.71 -25.49 -4.47
C GLU A 81 28.20 -25.31 -4.24
N ALA A 82 27.76 -24.06 -4.42
CA ALA A 82 26.36 -23.67 -4.35
C ALA A 82 25.82 -23.31 -5.74
N TYR A 83 24.57 -23.65 -6.01
CA TYR A 83 23.95 -23.58 -7.33
C TYR A 83 22.43 -23.40 -7.26
N ARG A 84 21.79 -23.11 -8.40
CA ARG A 84 20.32 -23.12 -8.57
C ARG A 84 19.92 -23.95 -9.77
N TRP A 85 18.80 -24.67 -9.67
CA TRP A 85 18.23 -25.39 -10.80
C TRP A 85 17.34 -24.48 -11.64
N SER A 86 17.48 -24.55 -12.95
CA SER A 86 16.53 -23.94 -13.87
C SER A 86 15.22 -24.73 -13.91
N GLU A 87 14.08 -24.05 -13.98
CA GLU A 87 12.76 -24.68 -14.15
C GLU A 87 12.22 -24.49 -15.58
N ARG A 88 11.02 -25.00 -15.87
CA ARG A 88 10.39 -24.84 -17.18
C ARG A 88 10.13 -23.36 -17.50
N GLY A 89 10.81 -22.87 -18.54
CA GLY A 89 10.75 -21.46 -18.96
C GLY A 89 11.71 -20.55 -18.19
N ALA A 90 12.80 -21.11 -17.67
CA ALA A 90 13.87 -20.34 -17.06
C ALA A 90 14.46 -19.31 -18.02
N ALA A 91 14.77 -18.12 -17.51
CA ALA A 91 15.37 -17.05 -18.27
C ALA A 91 16.33 -16.21 -17.42
N MET A 92 17.35 -15.66 -18.05
CA MET A 92 18.25 -14.67 -17.45
C MET A 92 17.91 -13.28 -17.97
N ARG A 93 17.59 -12.35 -17.07
CA ARG A 93 17.37 -10.94 -17.41
C ARG A 93 18.71 -10.29 -17.72
N LEU A 94 18.90 -9.96 -18.99
CA LEU A 94 20.08 -9.27 -19.51
C LEU A 94 19.89 -7.74 -19.53
N PHE A 95 18.64 -7.28 -19.44
CA PHE A 95 18.29 -5.86 -19.52
C PHE A 95 18.85 -5.22 -20.81
N GLY A 96 19.46 -4.03 -20.71
CA GLY A 96 20.01 -3.27 -21.84
C GLY A 96 21.28 -3.85 -22.48
N LEU A 97 21.86 -4.94 -21.95
CA LEU A 97 23.09 -5.56 -22.49
C LEU A 97 22.93 -6.00 -23.95
N THR A 98 21.72 -6.34 -24.36
CA THR A 98 21.43 -6.93 -25.66
C THR A 98 21.54 -5.93 -26.81
N ARG A 99 21.85 -4.66 -26.56
CA ARG A 99 22.13 -3.69 -27.63
C ARG A 99 23.43 -3.97 -28.40
N ARG A 100 24.33 -4.80 -27.84
CA ARG A 100 25.63 -5.18 -28.43
C ARG A 100 25.80 -6.70 -28.49
N PRO A 101 26.75 -7.23 -29.27
CA PRO A 101 27.10 -8.64 -29.20
C PRO A 101 27.61 -9.00 -27.80
N LEU A 102 27.13 -10.11 -27.24
CA LEU A 102 27.46 -10.53 -25.87
C LEU A 102 28.15 -11.90 -25.87
N ILE A 103 29.19 -12.05 -25.08
CA ILE A 103 29.70 -13.36 -24.68
C ILE A 103 28.98 -13.74 -23.39
N VAL A 104 28.20 -14.81 -23.47
CA VAL A 104 27.52 -15.44 -22.33
C VAL A 104 28.34 -16.64 -21.92
N ASP A 105 28.69 -16.67 -20.64
CA ASP A 105 29.58 -17.63 -20.05
C ASP A 105 28.95 -18.21 -18.78
N LEU A 106 28.45 -19.43 -18.92
CA LEU A 106 27.69 -20.11 -17.88
C LEU A 106 28.45 -21.36 -17.46
N ARG A 107 28.58 -21.60 -16.15
CA ARG A 107 29.04 -22.89 -15.65
C ARG A 107 27.81 -23.69 -15.19
N MET A 108 27.52 -24.76 -15.92
CA MET A 108 26.30 -25.56 -15.81
C MET A 108 26.59 -27.05 -15.71
N THR A 109 25.68 -27.79 -15.08
CA THR A 109 25.61 -29.25 -15.09
C THR A 109 24.16 -29.71 -15.14
N SER A 110 23.91 -30.95 -15.53
CA SER A 110 22.59 -31.57 -15.40
C SER A 110 22.77 -33.08 -15.23
N PRO A 111 23.08 -33.57 -14.01
CA PRO A 111 23.10 -34.99 -13.73
C PRO A 111 21.70 -35.58 -13.96
N ARG A 112 21.62 -36.63 -14.77
CA ARG A 112 20.37 -37.32 -15.13
C ARG A 112 20.37 -38.76 -14.61
N PRO A 113 19.23 -39.29 -14.12
CA PRO A 113 19.11 -40.71 -13.76
C PRO A 113 19.40 -41.63 -14.96
N ALA A 114 19.86 -42.85 -14.68
CA ALA A 114 20.07 -43.86 -15.73
C ALA A 114 18.78 -44.08 -16.55
N GLY A 115 18.86 -43.93 -17.88
CA GLY A 115 17.73 -44.07 -18.80
C GLY A 115 16.90 -42.80 -19.06
N ALA A 116 17.19 -41.68 -18.37
CA ALA A 116 16.55 -40.40 -18.68
C ALA A 116 17.14 -39.76 -19.95
N ALA A 117 16.30 -39.03 -20.70
CA ALA A 117 16.74 -38.30 -21.89
C ALA A 117 17.83 -37.26 -21.53
N PRO A 118 18.82 -37.05 -22.42
CA PRO A 118 19.89 -36.07 -22.20
C PRO A 118 19.36 -34.65 -22.02
N ALA A 119 20.08 -33.82 -21.26
CA ALA A 119 19.70 -32.43 -21.00
C ALA A 119 20.00 -31.54 -22.21
N GLU A 120 19.15 -31.62 -23.23
CA GLU A 120 19.19 -30.74 -24.39
C GLU A 120 18.74 -29.32 -24.01
N ILE A 121 19.57 -28.33 -24.34
CA ILE A 121 19.35 -26.91 -24.05
C ILE A 121 19.48 -26.09 -25.34
N ARG A 122 18.60 -25.10 -25.49
CA ARG A 122 18.72 -24.01 -26.47
C ARG A 122 18.70 -22.67 -25.75
N PHE A 123 19.52 -21.74 -26.23
CA PHE A 123 19.44 -20.34 -25.83
C PHE A 123 18.50 -19.61 -26.77
N ALA A 124 17.50 -18.90 -26.24
CA ALA A 124 16.61 -18.07 -27.05
C ALA A 124 16.67 -16.61 -26.60
N LEU A 125 16.82 -15.69 -27.55
CA LEU A 125 16.88 -14.26 -27.34
C LEU A 125 15.95 -13.55 -28.35
N GLY A 126 14.73 -13.26 -27.90
CA GLY A 126 13.67 -12.77 -28.79
C GLY A 126 13.27 -13.84 -29.81
N SER A 127 13.40 -13.54 -31.10
CA SER A 127 13.19 -14.52 -32.18
C SER A 127 14.43 -15.35 -32.54
N TRP A 128 15.61 -15.00 -31.99
CA TRP A 128 16.83 -15.76 -32.22
C TRP A 128 16.90 -16.99 -31.32
N HIS A 129 17.33 -18.12 -31.86
CA HIS A 129 17.54 -19.37 -31.12
C HIS A 129 18.91 -19.95 -31.49
N SER A 130 19.63 -20.48 -30.51
CA SER A 130 20.84 -21.27 -30.75
C SER A 130 20.48 -22.66 -31.27
N ASN A 131 21.48 -23.34 -31.86
CA ASN A 131 21.41 -24.79 -31.99
C ASN A 131 21.30 -25.42 -30.61
N ALA A 132 20.68 -26.59 -30.56
CA ALA A 132 20.59 -27.36 -29.34
C ALA A 132 21.94 -27.98 -29.00
N PHE A 133 22.28 -27.98 -27.71
CA PHE A 133 23.47 -28.65 -27.21
C PHE A 133 23.14 -29.40 -25.92
N ILE A 134 23.90 -30.45 -25.64
CA ILE A 134 23.63 -31.32 -24.50
C ILE A 134 24.55 -30.95 -23.33
N ILE A 135 23.98 -30.90 -22.13
CA ILE A 135 24.72 -30.80 -20.88
C ILE A 135 24.78 -32.18 -20.21
N GLU A 136 25.98 -32.77 -20.11
CA GLU A 136 26.18 -34.09 -19.49
C GLU A 136 27.31 -34.10 -18.47
N GLY A 137 27.11 -34.89 -17.41
CA GLY A 137 28.14 -35.22 -16.44
C GLY A 137 28.50 -34.07 -15.50
N ASP A 138 29.81 -33.86 -15.31
CA ASP A 138 30.35 -32.85 -14.39
C ASP A 138 30.07 -31.40 -14.81
N TRP A 139 30.35 -30.46 -13.91
CA TRP A 139 30.26 -29.03 -14.20
C TRP A 139 31.16 -28.61 -15.36
N ARG A 140 30.54 -28.08 -16.41
CA ARG A 140 31.23 -27.56 -17.60
C ARG A 140 30.93 -26.09 -17.80
N ARG A 141 31.87 -25.38 -18.45
CA ARG A 141 31.72 -23.98 -18.84
C ARG A 141 31.22 -23.92 -20.28
N TYR A 142 30.14 -23.20 -20.49
CA TYR A 142 29.50 -23.00 -21.78
C TYR A 142 29.61 -21.53 -22.14
N GLN A 143 30.34 -21.26 -23.22
CA GLN A 143 30.50 -19.91 -23.77
C GLN A 143 29.75 -19.80 -25.11
N ALA A 144 28.89 -18.80 -25.23
CA ALA A 144 28.15 -18.52 -26.45
C ALA A 144 28.23 -17.03 -26.80
N LEU A 145 28.45 -16.74 -28.09
CA LEU A 145 28.34 -15.38 -28.62
C LEU A 145 26.90 -15.14 -29.06
N LEU A 146 26.23 -14.19 -28.40
CA LEU A 146 24.87 -13.78 -28.73
C LEU A 146 24.88 -12.54 -29.64
N PRO A 147 23.97 -12.49 -30.64
CA PRO A 147 23.81 -11.31 -31.48
C PRO A 147 23.13 -10.17 -30.70
N PRO A 148 23.33 -8.90 -31.11
CA PRO A 148 22.60 -7.77 -30.55
C PRO A 148 21.10 -7.88 -30.86
N ARG A 149 20.25 -7.77 -29.83
CA ARG A 149 18.79 -7.76 -29.86
C ARG A 149 18.20 -6.73 -28.86
N PRO A 150 18.14 -5.43 -29.21
CA PRO A 150 17.67 -4.36 -28.33
C PRO A 150 16.25 -4.52 -27.75
N GLY A 151 15.39 -5.30 -28.40
CA GLY A 151 14.00 -5.56 -27.99
C GLY A 151 13.78 -6.88 -27.25
N ALA A 152 14.84 -7.63 -26.93
CA ALA A 152 14.76 -8.88 -26.17
C ALA A 152 15.55 -8.71 -24.87
N PRO A 153 14.89 -8.45 -23.73
CA PRO A 153 15.58 -8.22 -22.46
C PRO A 153 16.07 -9.50 -21.79
N ASP A 154 15.57 -10.66 -22.22
CA ASP A 154 15.76 -11.94 -21.52
C ASP A 154 16.41 -12.99 -22.43
N LEU A 155 17.44 -13.66 -21.91
CA LEU A 155 18.00 -14.87 -22.48
C LEU A 155 17.32 -16.09 -21.88
N ARG A 156 16.45 -16.73 -22.65
CA ARG A 156 15.73 -17.93 -22.23
C ARG A 156 16.62 -19.17 -22.35
N LEU A 157 16.52 -20.03 -21.34
CA LEU A 157 17.13 -21.35 -21.28
C LEU A 157 16.03 -22.37 -21.57
N GLU A 158 15.88 -22.73 -22.83
CA GLU A 158 14.92 -23.75 -23.25
C GLU A 158 15.52 -25.12 -22.98
N THR A 159 15.29 -25.64 -21.78
CA THR A 159 15.81 -26.93 -21.32
C THR A 159 14.70 -27.97 -21.24
N ARG A 160 14.98 -29.20 -21.65
CA ARG A 160 14.10 -30.33 -21.32
C ARG A 160 14.23 -30.67 -19.82
N THR A 161 13.18 -30.41 -19.06
CA THR A 161 13.16 -30.70 -17.63
C THR A 161 12.97 -32.20 -17.34
N PHE A 162 13.41 -32.66 -16.18
CA PHE A 162 13.12 -33.99 -15.64
C PHE A 162 12.67 -33.88 -14.18
N ARG A 163 11.96 -34.90 -13.72
CA ARG A 163 11.63 -35.04 -12.31
C ARG A 163 12.61 -36.02 -11.65
N PRO A 164 13.26 -35.66 -10.54
CA PRO A 164 14.12 -36.58 -9.80
C PRO A 164 13.37 -37.83 -9.35
N ALA A 165 14.06 -38.97 -9.26
CA ALA A 165 13.47 -40.24 -8.80
C ALA A 165 13.12 -40.26 -7.29
N LYS A 166 13.54 -39.22 -6.54
CA LYS A 166 13.28 -39.10 -5.11
C LYS A 166 11.83 -38.68 -4.88
N GLU A 167 11.04 -39.53 -4.22
CA GLU A 167 9.60 -39.36 -4.02
C GLU A 167 9.18 -38.01 -3.37
N SER A 168 10.11 -37.39 -2.63
CA SER A 168 9.91 -36.09 -1.98
C SER A 168 10.08 -34.87 -2.90
N ASP A 169 10.81 -34.97 -4.02
CA ASP A 169 11.07 -33.82 -4.91
C ASP A 169 10.15 -33.87 -6.14
N LYS A 170 9.11 -33.04 -6.12
CA LYS A 170 8.11 -32.95 -7.19
C LYS A 170 8.45 -31.88 -8.24
N ARG A 171 9.63 -31.25 -8.20
CA ARG A 171 10.00 -30.19 -9.14
C ARG A 171 10.37 -30.75 -10.52
N ASP A 172 10.18 -29.94 -11.55
CA ASP A 172 10.65 -30.20 -12.91
C ASP A 172 11.99 -29.46 -13.12
N LEU A 173 13.10 -30.16 -12.99
CA LEU A 173 14.45 -29.60 -12.98
C LEU A 173 15.09 -29.63 -14.38
N GLY A 174 15.70 -28.53 -14.81
CA GLY A 174 16.47 -28.40 -16.04
C GLY A 174 17.96 -28.61 -15.81
N ALA A 175 18.73 -27.53 -15.88
CA ALA A 175 20.17 -27.50 -15.62
C ALA A 175 20.46 -26.75 -14.30
N ALA A 176 21.43 -27.27 -13.54
CA ALA A 176 21.99 -26.56 -12.40
C ALA A 176 23.02 -25.54 -12.90
N LEU A 177 22.94 -24.33 -12.37
CA LEU A 177 23.79 -23.18 -12.70
C LEU A 177 24.49 -22.71 -11.43
N ASN A 178 25.81 -22.53 -11.47
CA ASN A 178 26.54 -21.99 -10.32
C ASN A 178 27.17 -20.61 -10.58
N ARG A 179 27.54 -20.31 -11.82
CA ARG A 179 28.21 -19.07 -12.18
C ARG A 179 27.68 -18.55 -13.49
N VAL A 180 27.40 -17.25 -13.50
CA VAL A 180 26.99 -16.48 -14.67
C VAL A 180 28.00 -15.38 -14.88
N ALA A 181 28.51 -15.27 -16.11
CA ALA A 181 29.27 -14.12 -16.57
C ALA A 181 28.79 -13.74 -17.97
N ILE A 182 28.44 -12.48 -18.18
CA ILE A 182 27.95 -11.97 -19.46
C ILE A 182 28.63 -10.64 -19.72
N PHE A 183 29.30 -10.50 -20.86
CA PHE A 183 30.08 -9.30 -21.16
C PHE A 183 30.06 -8.99 -22.67
N PRO A 184 30.21 -7.72 -23.07
CA PRO A 184 30.31 -7.34 -24.47
C PRO A 184 31.48 -8.04 -25.17
N ALA A 185 31.29 -8.45 -26.43
CA ALA A 185 32.33 -9.12 -27.21
C ALA A 185 33.48 -8.17 -27.65
N ASP A 186 33.31 -6.86 -27.46
CA ASP A 186 34.16 -5.78 -27.96
C ASP A 186 35.51 -5.63 -27.21
N GLY A 187 35.90 -6.57 -26.34
CA GLY A 187 37.25 -6.65 -25.75
C GLY A 187 37.49 -5.86 -24.46
N LEU A 188 36.47 -5.29 -23.81
CA LEU A 188 36.60 -4.71 -22.47
C LEU A 188 36.71 -5.83 -21.42
N THR A 189 37.94 -6.24 -21.10
CA THR A 189 38.20 -7.15 -19.97
C THR A 189 37.95 -6.41 -18.64
N PRO A 190 37.26 -7.03 -17.65
CA PRO A 190 37.07 -6.40 -16.36
C PRO A 190 38.35 -6.47 -15.50
N PRO A 191 38.67 -5.45 -14.70
CA PRO A 191 39.67 -5.56 -13.65
C PRO A 191 39.25 -6.58 -12.58
N ILE A 192 40.24 -7.23 -12.00
CA ILE A 192 40.11 -8.30 -10.99
C ILE A 192 39.62 -7.72 -9.66
N GLY A 193 38.50 -8.19 -9.10
CA GLY A 193 38.07 -7.85 -7.74
C GLY A 193 36.61 -8.21 -7.43
N ALA A 194 36.35 -8.67 -6.21
CA ALA A 194 35.09 -9.20 -5.72
C ALA A 194 34.03 -8.12 -5.39
N ILE A 195 32.78 -8.57 -5.41
CA ILE A 195 31.52 -7.87 -5.15
C ILE A 195 31.52 -7.16 -3.78
N ALA A 196 31.06 -5.91 -3.73
CA ALA A 196 30.74 -5.20 -2.49
C ALA A 196 29.36 -4.53 -2.61
N THR A 197 28.35 -5.10 -1.95
CA THR A 197 27.03 -4.51 -1.76
C THR A 197 27.09 -3.36 -0.74
N LEU A 198 26.31 -2.30 -0.98
CA LEU A 198 26.29 -1.09 -0.17
C LEU A 198 25.42 -1.27 1.10
N GLY A 199 26.03 -1.21 2.28
CA GLY A 199 25.33 -1.19 3.56
C GLY A 199 24.70 0.17 3.91
N MET A 200 23.52 0.13 4.52
CA MET A 200 22.64 1.20 5.03
C MET A 200 23.34 2.44 5.63
N VAL A 201 24.42 2.25 6.40
CA VAL A 201 25.21 3.35 7.01
C VAL A 201 25.78 4.30 5.94
N ARG A 202 26.14 3.77 4.76
CA ARG A 202 26.76 4.52 3.67
C ARG A 202 25.75 5.34 2.87
N ALA A 203 24.52 4.87 2.71
CA ALA A 203 23.42 5.67 2.13
C ALA A 203 22.97 6.79 3.08
N ILE A 204 22.93 6.52 4.38
CA ILE A 204 22.62 7.51 5.43
C ILE A 204 23.69 8.61 5.46
N ILE A 205 24.98 8.26 5.43
CA ILE A 205 26.06 9.26 5.40
C ILE A 205 25.96 10.12 4.13
N LEU A 206 25.71 9.52 2.96
CA LEU A 206 25.60 10.26 1.69
C LEU A 206 24.34 11.14 1.58
N LEU A 207 23.23 10.74 2.20
CA LEU A 207 21.97 11.50 2.22
C LEU A 207 21.92 12.56 3.34
N LEU A 208 22.58 12.30 4.47
CA LEU A 208 22.66 13.25 5.60
C LEU A 208 23.82 14.24 5.48
N LEU A 209 24.87 13.97 4.68
CA LEU A 209 26.00 14.89 4.51
C LEU A 209 25.59 16.27 4.00
N PRO A 210 24.69 16.42 3.01
CA PRO A 210 24.22 17.73 2.57
C PRO A 210 23.44 18.49 3.65
N ILE A 211 22.73 17.75 4.52
CA ILE A 211 21.96 18.29 5.65
C ILE A 211 22.89 18.68 6.80
N ALA A 212 23.92 17.90 7.09
CA ALA A 212 24.96 18.19 8.07
C ALA A 212 25.86 19.35 7.61
N LEU A 213 26.22 19.38 6.32
CA LEU A 213 26.92 20.48 5.66
C LEU A 213 26.07 21.76 5.70
N PHE A 214 24.75 21.66 5.49
CA PHE A 214 23.80 22.76 5.65
C PHE A 214 23.66 23.22 7.11
N ALA A 215 23.58 22.32 8.09
CA ALA A 215 23.51 22.66 9.51
C ALA A 215 24.80 23.32 10.03
N ALA A 216 25.96 22.93 9.49
CA ALA A 216 27.26 23.53 9.81
C ALA A 216 27.48 24.87 9.09
N THR A 217 27.06 25.01 7.82
CA THR A 217 27.21 26.25 7.02
C THR A 217 26.14 27.30 7.31
N SER A 218 24.94 26.92 7.74
CA SER A 218 23.90 27.85 8.20
C SER A 218 24.20 28.48 9.57
N ARG A 219 25.24 27.99 10.26
CA ARG A 219 25.70 28.48 11.57
C ARG A 219 27.04 29.22 11.52
N THR A 220 27.73 29.28 10.39
CA THR A 220 29.09 29.85 10.29
C THR A 220 29.19 30.98 9.28
N GLU A 221 30.10 31.92 9.54
CA GLU A 221 30.30 33.12 8.71
C GLU A 221 30.65 32.79 7.24
N PRO A 222 30.24 33.63 6.28
CA PRO A 222 30.31 33.37 4.84
C PRO A 222 31.71 33.12 4.23
N ARG A 223 32.79 33.22 5.01
CA ARG A 223 34.17 33.03 4.54
C ARG A 223 34.69 31.59 4.65
N THR A 224 34.10 30.74 5.49
CA THR A 224 34.60 29.34 5.71
C THR A 224 33.80 28.27 4.96
N ALA A 225 32.57 28.58 4.53
CA ALA A 225 31.69 27.69 3.77
C ALA A 225 32.29 27.03 2.51
N PRO A 226 33.09 27.71 1.65
CA PRO A 226 33.64 27.08 0.45
C PRO A 226 34.67 25.98 0.76
N TRP A 227 35.45 26.12 1.84
CA TRP A 227 36.46 25.13 2.21
C TRP A 227 35.85 23.85 2.77
N ILE A 228 34.74 23.96 3.51
CA ILE A 228 34.00 22.80 4.03
C ILE A 228 33.33 22.02 2.87
N ALA A 229 32.84 22.72 1.84
CA ALA A 229 32.30 22.09 0.62
C ALA A 229 33.37 21.34 -0.19
N VAL A 230 34.60 21.87 -0.26
CA VAL A 230 35.73 21.20 -0.91
C VAL A 230 36.14 19.93 -0.16
N VAL A 231 36.21 19.97 1.17
CA VAL A 231 36.51 18.78 2.00
C VAL A 231 35.39 17.74 1.87
N GLY A 232 34.12 18.16 1.87
CA GLY A 232 32.98 17.26 1.62
C GLY A 232 33.04 16.60 0.23
N GLY A 233 33.37 17.37 -0.81
CA GLY A 233 33.56 16.86 -2.17
C GLY A 233 34.73 15.87 -2.30
N ALA A 234 35.84 16.12 -1.61
CA ALA A 234 37.00 15.24 -1.61
C ALA A 234 36.72 13.89 -0.90
N VAL A 235 35.96 13.91 0.20
CA VAL A 235 35.51 12.70 0.90
C VAL A 235 34.52 11.91 0.05
N LEU A 236 33.60 12.59 -0.66
CA LEU A 236 32.66 11.96 -1.61
C LEU A 236 33.40 11.27 -2.76
N LEU A 237 34.42 11.91 -3.32
CA LEU A 237 35.27 11.34 -4.38
C LEU A 237 36.06 10.12 -3.86
N ALA A 238 36.66 10.21 -2.67
CA ALA A 238 37.40 9.10 -2.06
C ALA A 238 36.49 7.88 -1.77
N VAL A 239 35.24 8.11 -1.34
CA VAL A 239 34.26 7.05 -1.05
C VAL A 239 33.65 6.46 -2.33
N ALA A 240 33.54 7.23 -3.42
CA ALA A 240 33.12 6.75 -4.73
C ALA A 240 34.19 5.90 -5.42
N VAL A 241 35.47 6.28 -5.27
CA VAL A 241 36.63 5.54 -5.81
C VAL A 241 36.85 4.20 -5.08
N ALA A 242 36.46 4.10 -3.81
CA ALA A 242 36.73 2.90 -3.00
C ALA A 242 35.86 1.67 -3.36
N HIS A 243 34.68 1.80 -3.98
CA HIS A 243 33.81 0.65 -4.29
C HIS A 243 32.86 0.90 -5.48
N PRO A 244 33.00 0.17 -6.61
CA PRO A 244 32.21 0.39 -7.83
C PRO A 244 30.77 -0.17 -7.75
N VAL A 245 29.83 0.59 -8.32
CA VAL A 245 28.43 0.22 -8.60
C VAL A 245 28.39 -0.56 -9.92
N ASP A 246 27.38 -1.38 -10.25
CA ASP A 246 27.25 -2.01 -11.58
C ASP A 246 26.85 -0.98 -12.66
N ALA A 247 27.71 -0.69 -13.67
CA ALA A 247 27.47 0.32 -14.73
C ALA A 247 26.59 -0.18 -15.87
N VAL A 248 26.43 -1.50 -15.95
CA VAL A 248 25.93 -2.23 -17.11
C VAL A 248 24.59 -1.72 -17.62
N ALA A 249 23.76 -1.20 -16.73
CA ALA A 249 22.40 -0.79 -17.03
C ALA A 249 22.25 0.67 -17.48
N LEU A 250 23.29 1.49 -17.32
CA LEU A 250 23.21 2.95 -17.54
C LEU A 250 23.92 3.40 -18.82
N LEU A 251 24.77 2.54 -19.40
CA LEU A 251 25.70 2.90 -20.48
C LEU A 251 25.07 3.39 -21.81
N PRO A 252 23.85 3.00 -22.24
CA PRO A 252 23.32 3.51 -23.50
C PRO A 252 22.90 4.99 -23.46
N ASP A 253 22.46 5.47 -22.30
CA ASP A 253 21.87 6.80 -22.11
C ASP A 253 22.69 7.68 -21.16
N LEU A 254 23.86 7.18 -20.75
CA LEU A 254 24.83 7.82 -19.86
C LEU A 254 25.45 9.09 -20.42
N TRP A 255 25.26 9.44 -21.70
CA TRP A 255 25.68 10.74 -22.23
C TRP A 255 24.71 11.86 -21.81
N LEU A 256 23.44 11.57 -21.55
CA LEU A 256 22.44 12.56 -21.11
C LEU A 256 22.71 13.09 -19.70
N ILE A 257 23.40 12.34 -18.84
CA ILE A 257 23.70 12.77 -17.47
C ILE A 257 24.88 13.74 -17.45
N PRO A 258 26.08 13.46 -18.00
CA PRO A 258 27.16 14.44 -18.15
C PRO A 258 26.77 15.61 -19.03
N VAL A 259 26.03 15.40 -20.13
CA VAL A 259 25.53 16.50 -20.97
C VAL A 259 24.47 17.29 -20.21
N GLY A 260 23.51 16.66 -19.55
CA GLY A 260 22.50 17.33 -18.73
C GLY A 260 23.10 18.06 -17.53
N THR A 261 24.18 17.54 -16.95
CA THR A 261 24.92 18.14 -15.82
C THR A 261 25.83 19.25 -16.30
N ALA A 262 26.51 19.09 -17.43
CA ALA A 262 27.32 20.13 -18.07
C ALA A 262 26.43 21.25 -18.61
N VAL A 263 25.25 20.94 -19.14
CA VAL A 263 24.23 21.92 -19.55
C VAL A 263 23.62 22.59 -18.32
N SER A 264 23.27 21.85 -17.26
CA SER A 264 22.75 22.46 -16.02
C SER A 264 23.81 23.31 -15.30
N ALA A 265 25.07 22.89 -15.30
CA ALA A 265 26.20 23.62 -14.75
C ALA A 265 26.58 24.80 -15.65
N ALA A 266 26.55 24.67 -16.98
CA ALA A 266 26.77 25.78 -17.92
C ALA A 266 25.62 26.80 -17.88
N ILE A 267 24.37 26.36 -17.71
CA ILE A 267 23.22 27.23 -17.44
C ILE A 267 23.36 27.87 -16.05
N PHE A 268 23.78 27.13 -15.02
CA PHE A 268 23.88 27.69 -13.68
C PHE A 268 25.07 28.64 -13.50
N PHE A 269 26.25 28.32 -14.03
CA PHE A 269 27.46 29.15 -13.93
C PHE A 269 27.57 30.21 -15.04
N GLY A 270 27.15 29.87 -16.27
CA GLY A 270 27.19 30.78 -17.43
C GLY A 270 25.94 31.64 -17.57
N ALA A 271 24.76 31.17 -17.14
CA ALA A 271 23.51 31.93 -17.27
C ALA A 271 23.11 32.70 -16.01
N GLN A 272 23.92 32.80 -14.94
CA GLN A 272 23.58 33.65 -13.77
C GLN A 272 23.13 35.10 -14.12
N PRO A 273 23.82 35.81 -15.03
CA PRO A 273 23.37 37.14 -15.49
C PRO A 273 22.09 37.07 -16.33
N HIS A 274 21.89 36.00 -17.10
CA HIS A 274 20.77 35.78 -18.03
C HIS A 274 19.51 35.14 -17.39
N LEU A 275 19.69 34.45 -16.26
CA LEU A 275 18.64 33.87 -15.43
C LEU A 275 17.95 34.95 -14.61
N THR A 276 18.60 36.09 -14.34
CA THR A 276 17.94 37.20 -13.63
C THR A 276 16.76 37.74 -14.44
N PRO A 277 16.90 38.06 -15.75
CA PRO A 277 15.76 38.33 -16.63
C PRO A 277 14.73 37.21 -16.67
N MET A 278 15.16 35.93 -16.75
CA MET A 278 14.25 34.79 -16.82
C MET A 278 13.49 34.55 -15.50
N LEU A 279 14.11 34.75 -14.35
CA LEU A 279 13.49 34.65 -13.02
C LEU A 279 12.56 35.83 -12.78
N VAL A 280 12.93 37.03 -13.24
CA VAL A 280 12.04 38.19 -13.27
C VAL A 280 10.85 37.91 -14.18
N PHE A 281 11.08 37.38 -15.39
CA PHE A 281 10.04 36.96 -16.33
C PHE A 281 9.14 35.88 -15.71
N LEU A 282 9.69 34.83 -15.12
CA LEU A 282 8.93 33.78 -14.43
C LEU A 282 8.12 34.33 -13.25
N ARG A 283 8.67 35.29 -12.50
CA ARG A 283 7.94 35.97 -11.42
C ARG A 283 6.78 36.79 -11.96
N HIS A 284 6.94 37.45 -13.10
CA HIS A 284 5.86 38.17 -13.79
C HIS A 284 4.84 37.21 -14.41
N ALA A 285 5.29 36.14 -15.07
CA ALA A 285 4.45 35.10 -15.66
C ALA A 285 3.63 34.39 -14.58
N LEU A 286 4.21 34.10 -13.42
CA LEU A 286 3.56 33.49 -12.25
C LEU A 286 2.93 34.53 -11.30
N ALA A 287 2.67 35.74 -11.78
CA ALA A 287 2.03 36.77 -10.97
C ALA A 287 0.57 36.43 -10.60
N SER A 288 -0.14 35.72 -11.48
CA SER A 288 -1.54 35.35 -11.28
C SER A 288 -1.72 33.94 -10.70
N ASP A 289 -2.79 33.72 -9.93
CA ASP A 289 -3.18 32.41 -9.44
C ASP A 289 -3.55 31.43 -10.58
N ALA A 290 -3.94 31.95 -11.75
CA ALA A 290 -4.21 31.15 -12.94
C ALA A 290 -2.91 30.57 -13.50
N ALA A 291 -1.90 31.43 -13.70
CA ALA A 291 -0.60 31.02 -14.21
C ALA A 291 0.13 30.07 -13.24
N ARG A 292 0.04 30.31 -11.93
CA ARG A 292 0.59 29.38 -10.92
C ARG A 292 -0.06 28.01 -10.99
N LEU A 293 -1.38 27.92 -11.15
CA LEU A 293 -2.04 26.62 -11.32
C LEU A 293 -1.61 25.97 -12.64
N ALA A 294 -1.52 26.72 -13.74
CA ALA A 294 -1.05 26.19 -15.01
C ALA A 294 0.36 25.59 -14.88
N ALA A 295 1.28 26.25 -14.17
CA ALA A 295 2.61 25.70 -13.88
C ALA A 295 2.53 24.42 -13.05
N VAL A 296 1.65 24.35 -12.04
CA VAL A 296 1.43 23.11 -11.27
C VAL A 296 0.90 21.98 -12.15
N LEU A 297 0.00 22.27 -13.10
CA LEU A 297 -0.50 21.27 -14.06
C LEU A 297 0.59 20.79 -15.01
N VAL A 298 1.49 21.67 -15.45
CA VAL A 298 2.67 21.29 -16.24
C VAL A 298 3.60 20.38 -15.42
N VAL A 299 3.87 20.71 -14.16
CA VAL A 299 4.65 19.84 -13.26
C VAL A 299 3.98 18.48 -13.12
N ALA A 300 2.66 18.43 -12.88
CA ALA A 300 1.91 17.19 -12.79
C ALA A 300 1.94 16.38 -14.11
N ALA A 301 1.85 17.05 -15.26
CA ALA A 301 1.95 16.38 -16.56
C ALA A 301 3.34 15.77 -16.78
N ILE A 302 4.42 16.51 -16.51
CA ILE A 302 5.80 16.01 -16.59
C ILE A 302 6.00 14.83 -15.65
N GLN A 303 5.60 15.00 -14.39
CA GLN A 303 5.66 13.98 -13.36
C GLN A 303 4.95 12.69 -13.79
N GLY A 304 3.72 12.82 -14.29
CA GLY A 304 2.93 11.69 -14.76
C GLY A 304 3.50 11.05 -16.02
N MET A 305 4.09 11.82 -16.94
CA MET A 305 4.81 11.27 -18.09
C MET A 305 6.04 10.47 -17.67
N VAL A 306 6.79 10.95 -16.66
CA VAL A 306 7.92 10.20 -16.10
C VAL A 306 7.45 8.86 -15.55
N PHE A 307 6.42 8.82 -14.70
CA PHE A 307 5.90 7.55 -14.17
C PHE A 307 5.32 6.63 -15.25
N LEU A 308 4.58 7.20 -16.21
CA LEU A 308 4.03 6.45 -17.34
C LEU A 308 5.10 5.71 -18.14
N ALA A 309 6.27 6.35 -18.35
CA ALA A 309 7.40 5.80 -19.10
C ALA A 309 8.35 4.94 -18.24
N LEU A 310 8.54 5.32 -16.97
CA LEU A 310 9.46 4.67 -16.04
C LEU A 310 8.92 3.34 -15.52
N VAL A 311 7.61 3.13 -15.49
CA VAL A 311 7.04 1.84 -15.08
C VAL A 311 6.92 0.95 -16.31
N PRO A 312 7.62 -0.21 -16.38
CA PRO A 312 7.53 -1.08 -17.53
C PRO A 312 6.09 -1.59 -17.75
N PRO A 313 5.77 -2.05 -18.97
CA PRO A 313 4.49 -2.70 -19.24
C PRO A 313 4.19 -3.81 -18.24
N TRP A 314 2.95 -3.83 -17.72
CA TRP A 314 2.42 -4.88 -16.84
C TRP A 314 3.06 -4.95 -15.45
N GLN A 315 3.93 -4.00 -15.08
CA GLN A 315 4.49 -3.91 -13.72
C GLN A 315 3.60 -3.13 -12.74
N HIS A 316 2.52 -2.51 -13.24
CA HIS A 316 1.48 -2.00 -12.35
C HIS A 316 0.61 -3.16 -11.85
N TYR A 317 0.35 -3.20 -10.55
CA TYR A 317 -0.48 -4.22 -9.92
C TYR A 317 -1.92 -4.18 -10.46
N ASP A 318 -2.50 -5.36 -10.74
CA ASP A 318 -3.83 -5.55 -11.37
C ASP A 318 -3.98 -4.95 -12.79
N GLU A 319 -2.94 -4.33 -13.37
CA GLU A 319 -3.02 -3.62 -14.66
C GLU A 319 -3.43 -4.51 -15.83
N PRO A 320 -2.88 -5.73 -16.00
CA PRO A 320 -3.32 -6.63 -17.07
C PRO A 320 -4.82 -6.91 -17.03
N ALA A 321 -5.40 -7.10 -15.83
CA ALA A 321 -6.82 -7.40 -15.66
C ALA A 321 -7.72 -6.22 -16.01
N HIS A 322 -7.37 -5.02 -15.55
CA HIS A 322 -8.10 -3.80 -15.87
C HIS A 322 -7.97 -3.43 -17.35
N PHE A 323 -6.79 -3.60 -17.93
CA PHE A 323 -6.58 -3.42 -19.36
C PHE A 323 -7.42 -4.41 -20.17
N GLU A 324 -7.42 -5.70 -19.82
CA GLU A 324 -8.23 -6.73 -20.49
C GLU A 324 -9.71 -6.37 -20.48
N PHE A 325 -10.25 -5.88 -19.36
CA PHE A 325 -11.66 -5.48 -19.29
C PHE A 325 -11.95 -4.30 -20.23
N ALA A 326 -11.10 -3.27 -20.24
CA ALA A 326 -11.26 -2.15 -21.18
C ALA A 326 -11.12 -2.60 -22.65
N TRP A 327 -10.21 -3.53 -22.93
CA TRP A 327 -10.00 -4.13 -24.24
C TRP A 327 -11.22 -4.93 -24.71
N LEU A 328 -11.78 -5.78 -23.84
CA LEU A 328 -13.00 -6.54 -24.14
C LEU A 328 -14.17 -5.59 -24.41
N LEU A 329 -14.32 -4.50 -23.67
CA LEU A 329 -15.35 -3.49 -23.96
C LEU A 329 -15.13 -2.75 -25.29
N ALA A 330 -13.89 -2.69 -25.80
CA ALA A 330 -13.57 -2.06 -27.07
C ALA A 330 -13.77 -3.00 -28.26
N PHE A 331 -13.37 -4.26 -28.14
CA PHE A 331 -13.22 -5.18 -29.27
C PHE A 331 -14.05 -6.46 -29.19
N HIS A 332 -14.57 -6.82 -28.01
CA HIS A 332 -15.45 -7.99 -27.90
C HIS A 332 -16.82 -7.66 -28.52
N PRO A 333 -17.40 -8.55 -29.34
CA PRO A 333 -18.63 -8.26 -30.10
C PRO A 333 -19.87 -8.07 -29.22
N SER A 334 -19.85 -8.62 -27.99
CA SER A 334 -20.92 -8.49 -27.01
C SER A 334 -20.38 -7.97 -25.68
N TRP A 335 -21.29 -7.52 -24.81
CA TRP A 335 -20.93 -7.13 -23.45
C TRP A 335 -20.25 -8.31 -22.73
N PRO A 336 -19.02 -8.13 -22.19
CA PRO A 336 -18.27 -9.24 -21.63
C PRO A 336 -18.89 -9.69 -20.30
N ALA A 337 -19.00 -11.01 -20.11
CA ALA A 337 -19.49 -11.62 -18.89
C ALA A 337 -18.33 -11.97 -17.95
N VAL A 338 -18.61 -12.18 -16.66
CA VAL A 338 -17.58 -12.65 -15.71
C VAL A 338 -17.04 -13.99 -16.20
N GLY A 339 -15.72 -14.08 -16.37
CA GLY A 339 -15.02 -15.26 -16.93
C GLY A 339 -14.72 -15.18 -18.43
N THR A 340 -15.20 -14.16 -19.14
CA THR A 340 -14.74 -13.87 -20.51
C THR A 340 -13.28 -13.41 -20.47
N VAL A 341 -12.41 -14.01 -21.29
CA VAL A 341 -10.97 -13.69 -21.34
C VAL A 341 -10.48 -13.60 -22.78
N ASN A 342 -9.45 -12.78 -23.01
CA ASN A 342 -8.67 -12.81 -24.23
C ASN A 342 -7.42 -13.69 -23.98
N PRO A 343 -7.19 -14.79 -24.74
CA PRO A 343 -6.08 -15.70 -24.47
C PRO A 343 -4.69 -15.04 -24.43
N ALA A 344 -4.44 -14.02 -25.26
CA ALA A 344 -3.15 -13.33 -25.32
C ALA A 344 -2.93 -12.42 -24.11
N ILE A 345 -3.97 -11.72 -23.63
CA ILE A 345 -3.87 -10.83 -22.46
C ILE A 345 -3.95 -11.65 -21.16
N ALA A 346 -4.75 -12.72 -21.14
CA ALA A 346 -4.84 -13.65 -20.03
C ALA A 346 -3.48 -14.28 -19.68
N TRP A 347 -2.66 -14.60 -20.69
CA TRP A 347 -1.29 -15.11 -20.48
C TRP A 347 -0.36 -14.12 -19.76
N ILE A 348 -0.64 -12.81 -19.85
CA ILE A 348 0.12 -11.73 -19.21
C ILE A 348 -0.42 -11.43 -17.78
N GLY A 349 -1.54 -12.05 -17.39
CA GLY A 349 -2.15 -11.90 -16.06
C GLY A 349 -3.54 -11.24 -16.06
N GLY A 350 -4.18 -11.05 -17.21
CA GLY A 350 -5.53 -10.49 -17.30
C GLY A 350 -6.61 -11.33 -16.60
N GLU A 351 -6.63 -12.62 -16.92
CA GLU A 351 -7.47 -13.69 -16.35
C GLU A 351 -8.96 -13.34 -16.09
N GLY A 352 -9.50 -12.28 -16.70
CA GLY A 352 -10.87 -11.82 -16.50
C GLY A 352 -11.20 -11.34 -15.07
N ARG A 353 -10.19 -11.14 -14.21
CA ARG A 353 -10.41 -10.85 -12.78
C ARG A 353 -11.16 -9.53 -12.55
N ALA A 354 -10.94 -8.56 -13.45
CA ALA A 354 -11.52 -7.23 -13.33
C ALA A 354 -13.00 -7.14 -13.76
N LEU A 355 -13.56 -8.16 -14.41
CA LEU A 355 -14.96 -8.17 -14.89
C LEU A 355 -15.99 -8.13 -13.75
N SER A 356 -15.56 -8.42 -12.52
CA SER A 356 -16.39 -8.28 -11.32
C SER A 356 -16.50 -6.82 -10.81
N HIS A 357 -15.74 -5.89 -11.40
CA HIS A 357 -15.77 -4.47 -11.05
C HIS A 357 -16.81 -3.69 -11.86
N LEU A 358 -17.13 -2.49 -11.39
CA LEU A 358 -17.98 -1.56 -12.11
C LEU A 358 -17.32 -1.14 -13.45
N PRO A 359 -18.09 -1.06 -14.55
CA PRO A 359 -17.53 -0.87 -15.89
C PRO A 359 -17.16 0.58 -16.21
N THR A 360 -17.58 1.57 -15.41
CA THR A 360 -17.52 2.99 -15.80
C THR A 360 -16.11 3.49 -16.16
N TYR A 361 -15.09 3.15 -15.36
CA TYR A 361 -13.71 3.49 -15.69
C TYR A 361 -13.24 2.80 -16.99
N HIS A 362 -13.52 1.51 -17.13
CA HIS A 362 -13.12 0.70 -18.28
C HIS A 362 -13.79 1.18 -19.56
N LEU A 363 -15.04 1.65 -19.49
CA LEU A 363 -15.74 2.27 -20.61
C LEU A 363 -15.00 3.53 -21.08
N LEU A 364 -14.55 4.39 -20.17
CA LEU A 364 -13.77 5.59 -20.53
C LEU A 364 -12.46 5.23 -21.23
N VAL A 365 -11.76 4.20 -20.75
CA VAL A 365 -10.52 3.72 -21.38
C VAL A 365 -10.80 3.04 -22.72
N SER A 366 -11.94 2.33 -22.87
CA SER A 366 -12.31 1.63 -24.09
C SER A 366 -12.57 2.55 -25.28
N LEU A 367 -13.00 3.80 -25.04
CA LEU A 367 -13.34 4.75 -26.10
C LEU A 367 -12.15 5.04 -27.04
N PRO A 368 -10.97 5.49 -26.55
CA PRO A 368 -9.81 5.67 -27.41
C PRO A 368 -9.24 4.35 -27.94
N LEU A 369 -9.37 3.24 -27.19
CA LEU A 369 -8.90 1.92 -27.65
C LEU A 369 -9.62 1.46 -28.92
N ARG A 370 -10.91 1.78 -29.11
CA ARG A 370 -11.66 1.45 -30.34
C ARG A 370 -11.03 2.01 -31.63
N LEU A 371 -10.15 3.02 -31.51
CA LEU A 371 -9.43 3.63 -32.63
C LEU A 371 -8.08 2.97 -32.94
N THR A 372 -7.73 1.90 -32.22
CA THR A 372 -6.39 1.27 -32.26
C THR A 372 -6.41 -0.15 -32.80
N ASP A 373 -7.38 -0.46 -33.65
CA ASP A 373 -7.39 -1.73 -34.35
C ASP A 373 -6.09 -1.91 -35.17
N GLY A 374 -5.44 -3.07 -35.02
CA GLY A 374 -4.12 -3.37 -35.60
C GLY A 374 -2.89 -2.85 -34.84
N TRP A 375 -3.04 -2.10 -33.74
CA TRP A 375 -1.90 -1.70 -32.89
C TRP A 375 -1.38 -2.88 -32.06
N SER A 376 -0.11 -2.82 -31.61
CA SER A 376 0.40 -3.81 -30.66
C SER A 376 -0.28 -3.63 -29.28
N VAL A 377 -0.39 -4.73 -28.52
CA VAL A 377 -1.00 -4.70 -27.18
C VAL A 377 -0.26 -3.72 -26.24
N ILE A 378 1.05 -3.54 -26.43
CA ILE A 378 1.87 -2.61 -25.66
C ILE A 378 1.53 -1.15 -26.02
N ASP A 379 1.36 -0.84 -27.31
CA ASP A 379 0.98 0.51 -27.74
C ASP A 379 -0.43 0.87 -27.26
N GLN A 380 -1.35 -0.10 -27.32
CA GLN A 380 -2.69 0.03 -26.76
C GLN A 380 -2.65 0.27 -25.23
N LEU A 381 -1.76 -0.42 -24.51
CA LEU A 381 -1.54 -0.18 -23.08
C LEU A 381 -1.09 1.26 -22.80
N TYR A 382 -0.11 1.77 -23.55
CA TYR A 382 0.35 3.15 -23.36
C TYR A 382 -0.74 4.16 -23.67
N LEU A 383 -1.57 3.94 -24.69
CA LEU A 383 -2.75 4.78 -24.93
C LEU A 383 -3.73 4.74 -23.76
N ALA A 384 -3.97 3.57 -23.18
CA ALA A 384 -4.80 3.42 -21.99
C ALA A 384 -4.21 4.16 -20.78
N ARG A 385 -2.88 4.12 -20.57
CA ARG A 385 -2.19 4.89 -19.53
C ARG A 385 -2.28 6.40 -19.76
N VAL A 386 -2.31 6.87 -21.02
CA VAL A 386 -2.52 8.29 -21.34
C VAL A 386 -3.91 8.77 -20.88
N VAL A 387 -4.95 7.91 -20.95
CA VAL A 387 -6.27 8.22 -20.36
C VAL A 387 -6.14 8.43 -18.86
N SER A 388 -5.44 7.55 -18.15
CA SER A 388 -5.18 7.70 -16.71
C SER A 388 -4.38 8.98 -16.40
N LEU A 389 -3.35 9.30 -17.19
CA LEU A 389 -2.60 10.57 -17.09
C LEU A 389 -3.50 11.80 -17.26
N ALA A 390 -4.45 11.78 -18.19
CA ALA A 390 -5.41 12.87 -18.35
C ALA A 390 -6.29 13.02 -17.10
N LEU A 391 -6.72 11.91 -16.50
CA LEU A 391 -7.46 11.90 -15.24
C LEU A 391 -6.62 12.37 -14.04
N PHE A 392 -5.31 12.10 -14.03
CA PHE A 392 -4.36 12.64 -13.05
C PHE A 392 -4.31 14.17 -13.12
N ILE A 393 -4.07 14.72 -14.32
CA ILE A 393 -4.02 16.17 -14.53
C ILE A 393 -5.35 16.83 -14.16
N ALA A 394 -6.48 16.21 -14.54
CA ALA A 394 -7.82 16.67 -14.14
C ALA A 394 -7.99 16.68 -12.61
N THR A 395 -7.49 15.66 -11.92
CA THR A 395 -7.51 15.59 -10.45
C THR A 395 -6.72 16.75 -9.84
N ILE A 396 -5.51 17.03 -10.31
CA ILE A 396 -4.72 18.17 -9.81
C ILE A 396 -5.40 19.52 -10.10
N ALA A 397 -6.08 19.65 -11.24
CA ALA A 397 -6.88 20.83 -11.56
C ALA A 397 -8.07 21.01 -10.60
N ILE A 398 -8.77 19.92 -10.27
CA ILE A 398 -9.84 19.89 -9.27
C ILE A 398 -9.31 20.32 -7.90
N LEU A 399 -8.14 19.83 -7.49
CA LEU A 399 -7.47 20.24 -6.25
C LEU A 399 -7.12 21.74 -6.25
N GLY A 400 -6.73 22.30 -7.41
CA GLY A 400 -6.59 23.74 -7.59
C GLY A 400 -7.91 24.49 -7.40
N GLY A 401 -9.02 23.94 -7.89
CA GLY A 401 -10.37 24.44 -7.66
C GLY A 401 -10.78 24.44 -6.18
N ILE A 402 -10.47 23.36 -5.46
CA ILE A 402 -10.65 23.24 -4.01
C ILE A 402 -9.85 24.33 -3.30
N ALA A 403 -8.56 24.47 -3.61
CA ALA A 403 -7.67 25.43 -2.97
C ALA A 403 -8.11 26.88 -3.21
N ARG A 404 -8.55 27.22 -4.43
CA ARG A 404 -9.10 28.55 -4.74
C ARG A 404 -10.39 28.86 -3.99
N THR A 405 -11.19 27.84 -3.70
CA THR A 405 -12.45 27.99 -2.97
C THR A 405 -12.19 28.15 -1.47
N LEU A 406 -11.27 27.36 -0.89
CA LEU A 406 -10.92 27.41 0.53
C LEU A 406 -10.13 28.66 0.93
N PHE A 407 -9.18 29.09 0.08
CA PHE A 407 -8.21 30.15 0.43
C PHE A 407 -8.44 31.42 -0.37
N SER A 408 -8.11 32.58 0.22
CA SER A 408 -8.18 33.88 -0.46
C SER A 408 -7.09 34.05 -1.52
N VAL A 409 -7.30 35.00 -2.44
CA VAL A 409 -6.30 35.39 -3.47
C VAL A 409 -4.98 35.74 -2.79
N GLY A 410 -3.86 35.30 -3.38
CA GLY A 410 -2.52 35.53 -2.85
C GLY A 410 -2.08 34.56 -1.76
N HIS A 411 -2.98 33.73 -1.21
CA HIS A 411 -2.61 32.74 -0.20
C HIS A 411 -1.77 31.59 -0.81
N PRO A 412 -0.62 31.19 -0.22
CA PRO A 412 0.29 30.22 -0.82
C PRO A 412 -0.33 28.83 -1.03
N MET A 413 -1.32 28.44 -0.21
CA MET A 413 -2.03 27.16 -0.39
C MET A 413 -2.73 27.02 -1.75
N ARG A 414 -3.04 28.11 -2.46
CA ARG A 414 -3.71 28.05 -3.77
C ARG A 414 -2.90 27.31 -4.83
N TRP A 415 -1.57 27.31 -4.71
CA TRP A 415 -0.67 26.56 -5.59
C TRP A 415 0.05 25.43 -4.85
N LEU A 416 0.35 25.60 -3.55
CA LEU A 416 1.10 24.59 -2.81
C LEU A 416 0.29 23.32 -2.54
N LEU A 417 -1.03 23.42 -2.30
CA LEU A 417 -1.89 22.25 -2.08
C LEU A 417 -1.91 21.30 -3.30
N PRO A 418 -2.28 21.76 -4.52
CA PRO A 418 -2.25 20.88 -5.69
C PRO A 418 -0.83 20.44 -6.07
N LEU A 419 0.19 21.26 -5.82
CA LEU A 419 1.58 20.89 -6.08
C LEU A 419 2.08 19.77 -5.16
N VAL A 420 1.81 19.84 -3.86
CA VAL A 420 2.16 18.77 -2.91
C VAL A 420 1.48 17.47 -3.32
N ALA A 421 0.20 17.51 -3.69
CA ALA A 421 -0.49 16.31 -4.19
C ALA A 421 0.18 15.74 -5.45
N ALA A 422 0.51 16.59 -6.43
CA ALA A 422 1.18 16.17 -7.66
C ALA A 422 2.57 15.56 -7.41
N LEU A 423 3.27 16.01 -6.37
CA LEU A 423 4.62 15.56 -6.02
C LEU A 423 4.64 14.40 -5.01
N ILE A 424 3.51 13.77 -4.66
CA ILE A 424 3.53 12.51 -3.89
C ILE A 424 3.79 11.36 -4.89
N PRO A 425 4.98 10.73 -4.87
CA PRO A 425 5.35 9.76 -5.90
C PRO A 425 4.39 8.55 -5.97
N PRO A 426 4.02 7.90 -4.85
CA PRO A 426 3.09 6.76 -4.89
C PRO A 426 1.70 7.15 -5.41
N PHE A 427 1.30 8.41 -5.27
CA PHE A 427 0.05 8.92 -5.82
C PHE A 427 0.13 9.10 -7.34
N ALA A 428 1.21 9.73 -7.83
CA ALA A 428 1.46 9.90 -9.26
C ALA A 428 1.56 8.55 -9.98
N ASP A 429 2.31 7.59 -9.40
CA ASP A 429 2.47 6.22 -9.90
C ASP A 429 1.13 5.50 -10.11
N ILE A 430 0.24 5.55 -9.11
CA ILE A 430 -1.09 4.95 -9.22
C ILE A 430 -1.95 5.66 -10.27
N MET A 431 -1.88 6.99 -10.32
CA MET A 431 -2.69 7.80 -11.22
C MET A 431 -2.27 7.69 -12.69
N THR A 432 -1.14 7.04 -12.99
CA THR A 432 -0.67 6.77 -14.37
C THR A 432 -0.90 5.34 -14.84
N ALA A 433 -1.35 4.44 -13.96
CA ALA A 433 -1.64 3.03 -14.29
C ALA A 433 -3.02 2.85 -14.94
N VAL A 434 -3.23 1.74 -15.66
CA VAL A 434 -4.60 1.34 -16.07
C VAL A 434 -5.29 0.63 -14.90
N ASN A 435 -6.01 1.39 -14.07
CA ASN A 435 -6.71 0.88 -12.88
C ASN A 435 -7.95 1.73 -12.54
N ASN A 436 -9.04 1.09 -12.09
CA ASN A 436 -10.27 1.80 -11.69
C ASN A 436 -10.11 2.71 -10.46
N ASP A 437 -9.02 2.58 -9.69
CA ASP A 437 -8.64 3.55 -8.65
C ASP A 437 -8.47 4.97 -9.21
N VAL A 438 -7.93 5.11 -10.43
CA VAL A 438 -7.70 6.41 -11.08
C VAL A 438 -9.02 7.17 -11.26
N GLY A 439 -10.03 6.49 -11.82
CA GLY A 439 -11.37 7.05 -11.99
C GLY A 439 -12.04 7.37 -10.65
N ALA A 440 -11.88 6.49 -9.66
CA ALA A 440 -12.45 6.67 -8.32
C ALA A 440 -11.87 7.90 -7.61
N ILE A 441 -10.55 8.09 -7.65
CA ILE A 441 -9.86 9.24 -7.05
C ILE A 441 -10.30 10.55 -7.69
N MET A 442 -10.35 10.59 -9.03
CA MET A 442 -10.77 11.80 -9.77
C MET A 442 -12.22 12.17 -9.43
N ALA A 443 -13.14 11.20 -9.50
CA ALA A 443 -14.56 11.43 -9.22
C ALA A 443 -14.81 11.81 -7.76
N PHE A 444 -14.12 11.17 -6.81
CA PHE A 444 -14.24 11.54 -5.39
C PHE A 444 -13.62 12.91 -5.10
N SER A 445 -12.54 13.29 -5.77
CA SER A 445 -11.97 14.65 -5.69
C SER A 445 -12.96 15.70 -6.22
N LEU A 446 -13.69 15.40 -7.30
CA LEU A 446 -14.77 16.24 -7.80
C LEU A 446 -15.91 16.39 -6.78
N PHE A 447 -16.27 15.30 -6.11
CA PHE A 447 -17.22 15.32 -5.01
C PHE A 447 -16.72 16.21 -3.85
N LEU A 448 -15.48 16.05 -3.39
CA LEU A 448 -14.90 16.91 -2.36
C LEU A 448 -14.89 18.40 -2.77
N TRP A 449 -14.65 18.69 -4.05
CA TRP A 449 -14.76 20.06 -4.55
C TRP A 449 -16.18 20.60 -4.44
N SER A 450 -17.19 19.82 -4.81
CA SER A 450 -18.59 20.21 -4.66
C SER A 450 -19.00 20.44 -3.19
N VAL A 451 -18.49 19.63 -2.26
CA VAL A 451 -18.68 19.79 -0.80
C VAL A 451 -18.11 21.12 -0.32
N VAL A 452 -16.86 21.42 -0.67
CA VAL A 452 -16.23 22.69 -0.32
C VAL A 452 -16.97 23.86 -0.96
N HIS A 453 -17.41 23.72 -2.20
CA HIS A 453 -18.06 24.80 -2.94
C HIS A 453 -19.44 25.16 -2.38
N ILE A 454 -20.27 24.18 -2.03
CA ILE A 454 -21.59 24.44 -1.44
C ILE A 454 -21.48 24.99 -0.01
N LEU A 455 -20.50 24.54 0.78
CA LEU A 455 -20.29 25.03 2.13
C LEU A 455 -19.70 26.45 2.17
N VAL A 456 -18.77 26.78 1.27
CA VAL A 456 -18.14 28.11 1.25
C VAL A 456 -18.99 29.15 0.54
N LEU A 457 -19.55 28.82 -0.62
CA LEU A 457 -20.31 29.80 -1.41
C LEU A 457 -21.81 29.81 -1.07
N GLY A 458 -22.29 28.85 -0.27
CA GLY A 458 -23.67 28.72 0.15
C GLY A 458 -24.54 27.79 -0.71
N TRP A 459 -25.77 27.56 -0.24
CA TRP A 459 -26.72 26.65 -0.88
C TRP A 459 -27.31 27.21 -2.19
N SER A 460 -27.36 26.38 -3.24
CA SER A 460 -28.19 26.59 -4.44
C SER A 460 -28.56 25.24 -5.07
N ALA A 461 -29.68 25.18 -5.82
CA ALA A 461 -30.13 23.95 -6.48
C ALA A 461 -29.07 23.40 -7.46
N ARG A 462 -28.41 24.28 -8.22
CA ARG A 462 -27.32 23.90 -9.13
C ARG A 462 -26.13 23.25 -8.41
N ARG A 463 -25.75 23.77 -7.22
CA ARG A 463 -24.64 23.21 -6.42
C ARG A 463 -25.03 21.89 -5.76
N ALA A 464 -26.28 21.76 -5.31
CA ALA A 464 -26.81 20.50 -4.80
C ALA A 464 -26.82 19.42 -5.91
N ALA A 465 -27.32 19.77 -7.10
CA ALA A 465 -27.32 18.87 -8.27
C ALA A 465 -25.89 18.46 -8.67
N TRP A 466 -24.93 19.40 -8.68
CA TRP A 466 -23.52 19.08 -8.92
C TRP A 466 -22.97 18.09 -7.89
N MET A 467 -23.24 18.31 -6.60
CA MET A 467 -22.75 17.41 -5.55
C MET A 467 -23.37 16.01 -5.64
N ILE A 468 -24.67 15.92 -5.92
CA ILE A 468 -25.34 14.63 -6.15
C ILE A 468 -24.74 13.93 -7.36
N GLY A 469 -24.58 14.62 -8.49
CA GLY A 469 -23.97 14.07 -9.69
C GLY A 469 -22.53 13.59 -9.46
N ALA A 470 -21.72 14.36 -8.72
CA ALA A 470 -20.36 13.97 -8.37
C ALA A 470 -20.31 12.76 -7.43
N ALA A 471 -21.24 12.67 -6.47
CA ALA A 471 -21.34 11.51 -5.57
C ALA A 471 -21.77 10.23 -6.32
N LEU A 472 -22.74 10.34 -7.23
CA LEU A 472 -23.18 9.22 -8.08
C LEU A 472 -22.08 8.77 -9.05
N LEU A 473 -21.34 9.72 -9.64
CA LEU A 473 -20.18 9.42 -10.47
C LEU A 473 -19.11 8.67 -9.67
N ALA A 474 -18.80 9.13 -8.45
CA ALA A 474 -17.86 8.46 -7.56
C ALA A 474 -18.31 7.03 -7.22
N ALA A 475 -19.60 6.83 -6.92
CA ALA A 475 -20.18 5.51 -6.67
C ALA A 475 -20.11 4.59 -7.89
N ALA A 476 -20.29 5.13 -9.10
CA ALA A 476 -20.21 4.37 -10.35
C ALA A 476 -18.78 3.95 -10.73
N MET A 477 -17.76 4.71 -10.31
CA MET A 477 -16.35 4.39 -10.61
C MET A 477 -15.86 3.17 -9.84
N LYS A 478 -16.12 3.14 -8.52
CA LYS A 478 -15.65 2.07 -7.63
C LYS A 478 -16.53 2.00 -6.38
N ASN A 479 -16.72 0.78 -5.90
CA ASN A 479 -17.45 0.48 -4.68
C ASN A 479 -16.82 1.11 -3.41
N VAL A 480 -15.51 1.37 -3.39
CA VAL A 480 -14.84 2.05 -2.26
C VAL A 480 -15.30 3.50 -2.11
N THR A 481 -15.69 4.16 -3.21
CA THR A 481 -16.13 5.56 -3.24
C THR A 481 -17.65 5.73 -3.08
N LEU A 482 -18.39 4.62 -2.88
CA LEU A 482 -19.83 4.63 -2.61
C LEU A 482 -20.21 5.47 -1.38
N ILE A 483 -19.29 5.61 -0.41
CA ILE A 483 -19.45 6.45 0.77
C ILE A 483 -19.74 7.93 0.46
N ALA A 484 -19.43 8.39 -0.77
CA ALA A 484 -19.79 9.72 -1.23
C ALA A 484 -21.32 9.97 -1.20
N VAL A 485 -22.14 8.94 -1.44
CA VAL A 485 -23.61 9.06 -1.49
C VAL A 485 -24.21 9.40 -0.12
N PRO A 486 -24.02 8.61 0.95
CA PRO A 486 -24.53 8.98 2.27
C PRO A 486 -23.87 10.26 2.79
N LEU A 487 -22.60 10.50 2.48
CA LEU A 487 -21.92 11.74 2.87
C LEU A 487 -22.50 12.98 2.16
N ALA A 488 -22.91 12.86 0.90
CA ALA A 488 -23.61 13.92 0.18
C ALA A 488 -24.91 14.31 0.90
N ALA A 489 -25.70 13.34 1.36
CA ALA A 489 -26.92 13.60 2.12
C ALA A 489 -26.64 14.38 3.42
N VAL A 490 -25.61 13.97 4.17
CA VAL A 490 -25.17 14.67 5.39
C VAL A 490 -24.70 16.09 5.10
N VAL A 491 -23.89 16.29 4.05
CA VAL A 491 -23.40 17.62 3.67
C VAL A 491 -24.53 18.51 3.15
N LEU A 492 -25.49 17.98 2.38
CA LEU A 492 -26.67 18.74 1.94
C LEU A 492 -27.48 19.21 3.16
N PHE A 493 -27.68 18.32 4.14
CA PHE A 493 -28.37 18.66 5.38
C PHE A 493 -27.64 19.76 6.16
N ILE A 494 -26.30 19.66 6.28
CA ILE A 494 -25.46 20.71 6.88
C ILE A 494 -25.63 22.03 6.13
N ALA A 495 -25.47 22.02 4.80
CA ALA A 495 -25.54 23.21 3.97
C ALA A 495 -26.94 23.86 4.01
N TRP A 496 -28.01 23.05 4.06
CA TRP A 496 -29.38 23.52 4.21
C TRP A 496 -29.63 24.12 5.59
N GLY A 497 -29.17 23.47 6.67
CA GLY A 497 -29.27 24.03 8.02
C GLY A 497 -28.51 25.35 8.19
N ILE A 498 -27.34 25.48 7.57
CA ILE A 498 -26.59 26.76 7.50
C ILE A 498 -27.42 27.82 6.77
N ARG A 499 -28.05 27.49 5.62
CA ARG A 499 -28.95 28.40 4.90
C ARG A 499 -30.11 28.87 5.77
N GLN A 500 -30.71 27.96 6.54
CA GLN A 500 -31.83 28.25 7.44
C GLN A 500 -31.40 28.92 8.76
N ARG A 501 -30.11 29.26 8.91
CA ARG A 501 -29.52 29.87 10.12
C ARG A 501 -29.79 29.05 11.38
N TRP A 502 -29.84 27.72 11.26
CA TRP A 502 -29.94 26.87 12.42
C TRP A 502 -28.73 27.08 13.32
N ARG A 503 -28.96 27.12 14.63
CA ARG A 503 -27.86 27.09 15.60
C ARG A 503 -27.11 25.77 15.40
N TRP A 504 -25.79 25.82 15.22
CA TRP A 504 -24.95 24.64 14.95
C TRP A 504 -25.19 23.49 15.94
N ARG A 505 -25.51 23.81 17.21
CA ARG A 505 -25.87 22.83 18.25
C ARG A 505 -27.10 21.97 17.90
N ARG A 506 -28.13 22.56 17.27
CA ARG A 506 -29.32 21.81 16.84
C ARG A 506 -29.00 20.86 15.71
N LEU A 507 -28.15 21.29 14.77
CA LEU A 507 -27.73 20.48 13.64
C LEU A 507 -26.92 19.27 14.09
N VAL A 508 -25.95 19.50 14.99
CA VAL A 508 -25.17 18.43 15.63
C VAL A 508 -26.10 17.51 16.44
N GLY A 509 -27.05 18.05 17.19
CA GLY A 509 -28.03 17.26 17.96
C GLY A 509 -28.89 16.35 17.08
N LEU A 510 -29.38 16.84 15.93
CA LEU A 510 -30.18 16.04 14.99
C LEU A 510 -29.34 14.94 14.31
N LEU A 511 -28.11 15.26 13.88
CA LEU A 511 -27.21 14.26 13.31
C LEU A 511 -26.84 13.20 14.35
N ALA A 512 -26.54 13.61 15.59
CA ALA A 512 -26.25 12.70 16.69
C ALA A 512 -27.46 11.80 17.01
N ALA A 513 -28.68 12.35 17.03
CA ALA A 513 -29.90 11.59 17.24
C ALA A 513 -30.15 10.57 16.12
N LEU A 514 -29.92 10.95 14.85
CA LEU A 514 -30.03 10.04 13.71
C LEU A 514 -29.01 8.89 13.80
N VAL A 515 -27.73 9.22 14.03
CA VAL A 515 -26.67 8.20 14.17
C VAL A 515 -26.97 7.29 15.35
N THR A 516 -27.38 7.84 16.49
CA THR A 516 -27.75 7.06 17.68
C THR A 516 -28.94 6.15 17.40
N GLY A 517 -29.96 6.64 16.68
CA GLY A 517 -31.13 5.85 16.28
C GLY A 517 -30.75 4.69 15.36
N VAL A 518 -29.89 4.92 14.36
CA VAL A 518 -29.37 3.86 13.47
C VAL A 518 -28.55 2.84 14.26
N LEU A 519 -27.67 3.29 15.17
CA LEU A 519 -26.87 2.39 16.01
C LEU A 519 -27.76 1.58 16.97
N ALA A 520 -28.75 2.20 17.63
CA ALA A 520 -29.67 1.52 18.53
C ALA A 520 -30.56 0.49 17.80
N PHE A 521 -30.97 0.80 16.57
CA PHE A 521 -31.66 -0.17 15.72
C PHE A 521 -30.74 -1.30 15.28
N SER A 522 -29.49 -0.98 14.93
CA SER A 522 -28.58 -1.95 14.30
C SER A 522 -27.89 -2.88 15.28
N LEU A 523 -27.62 -2.38 16.49
CA LEU A 523 -26.88 -3.08 17.52
C LEU A 523 -27.83 -3.73 18.53
N ALA A 524 -27.35 -4.81 19.14
CA ALA A 524 -27.95 -5.44 20.30
C ALA A 524 -26.85 -5.74 21.33
N TRP A 525 -27.23 -5.98 22.58
CA TRP A 525 -26.30 -6.32 23.67
C TRP A 525 -26.31 -7.83 23.94
N SER A 526 -25.35 -8.32 24.71
CA SER A 526 -25.26 -9.70 25.23
C SER A 526 -24.63 -10.74 24.30
N ASP A 527 -23.85 -10.36 23.29
CA ASP A 527 -23.01 -11.35 22.59
C ASP A 527 -21.73 -11.64 23.39
N PRO A 528 -21.10 -12.83 23.30
CA PRO A 528 -19.94 -13.14 24.11
C PRO A 528 -18.76 -12.24 23.75
N ALA A 529 -18.21 -11.53 24.74
CA ALA A 529 -17.06 -10.66 24.58
C ALA A 529 -15.81 -11.43 24.15
N ALA A 530 -15.00 -10.85 23.27
CA ALA A 530 -13.80 -11.44 22.65
C ALA A 530 -14.02 -12.64 21.68
N TRP A 531 -15.27 -12.99 21.35
CA TRP A 531 -15.59 -14.07 20.41
C TRP A 531 -16.13 -13.54 19.08
N TYR A 532 -15.66 -14.12 17.97
CA TYR A 532 -15.96 -13.68 16.61
C TYR A 532 -16.92 -14.64 15.91
N ARG A 533 -18.02 -14.10 15.36
CA ARG A 533 -18.98 -14.89 14.57
C ARG A 533 -18.42 -15.21 13.18
N TYR A 534 -18.24 -16.49 12.90
CA TYR A 534 -18.02 -17.00 11.54
C TYR A 534 -19.36 -17.46 10.98
N GLY A 535 -19.72 -16.97 9.78
CA GLY A 535 -20.95 -17.38 9.13
C GLY A 535 -22.24 -17.04 9.87
N GLY A 536 -23.32 -17.71 9.48
CA GLY A 536 -24.62 -17.59 10.11
C GLY A 536 -24.69 -18.38 11.42
N VAL A 537 -24.14 -17.83 12.51
CA VAL A 537 -24.27 -18.39 13.87
C VAL A 537 -25.39 -17.70 14.63
N SER A 538 -26.29 -18.49 15.24
CA SER A 538 -27.35 -18.01 16.14
C SER A 538 -28.09 -16.81 15.53
N GLY A 539 -28.63 -17.03 14.33
CA GLY A 539 -29.22 -15.99 13.48
C GLY A 539 -30.46 -15.31 14.05
N ASP A 540 -31.03 -15.87 15.11
CA ASP A 540 -32.18 -15.37 15.84
C ASP A 540 -31.83 -14.44 17.02
N GLY A 541 -30.55 -14.34 17.41
CA GLY A 541 -30.19 -13.54 18.60
C GLY A 541 -28.70 -13.53 18.96
N ALA A 542 -28.44 -13.39 20.26
CA ALA A 542 -27.10 -13.44 20.83
C ALA A 542 -26.57 -14.89 20.84
N ALA A 543 -25.27 -15.07 20.68
CA ALA A 543 -24.61 -16.37 20.78
C ALA A 543 -24.20 -16.71 22.22
N ARG A 544 -24.73 -15.97 23.19
CA ARG A 544 -24.58 -16.13 24.64
C ARG A 544 -25.98 -16.14 25.26
N VAL A 545 -26.22 -17.09 26.14
CA VAL A 545 -27.52 -17.29 26.82
C VAL A 545 -27.30 -17.43 28.33
N ALA A 546 -28.22 -16.93 29.13
CA ALA A 546 -28.22 -17.17 30.57
C ALA A 546 -28.86 -18.53 30.88
N LEU A 547 -28.21 -19.33 31.72
CA LEU A 547 -28.70 -20.65 32.14
C LEU A 547 -28.56 -20.76 33.66
N SER A 548 -29.58 -21.31 34.33
CA SER A 548 -29.56 -21.56 35.78
C SER A 548 -28.49 -22.58 36.18
N ASP A 549 -28.25 -23.55 35.31
CA ASP A 549 -27.40 -24.72 35.56
C ASP A 549 -26.20 -24.75 34.60
N ALA A 550 -25.65 -23.57 34.27
CA ALA A 550 -24.40 -23.47 33.50
C ALA A 550 -23.26 -24.16 34.27
N PRO A 551 -22.45 -25.04 33.65
CA PRO A 551 -21.32 -25.70 34.31
C PRO A 551 -20.33 -24.72 34.93
N HIS A 552 -20.14 -23.54 34.35
CA HIS A 552 -19.27 -22.49 34.85
C HIS A 552 -20.01 -21.15 34.83
N GLY A 553 -20.31 -20.60 36.01
CA GLY A 553 -20.92 -19.27 36.13
C GLY A 553 -22.44 -19.26 35.91
N ARG A 554 -22.94 -18.38 35.04
CA ARG A 554 -24.37 -18.12 34.79
C ARG A 554 -24.73 -18.08 33.32
N HIS A 555 -23.74 -18.15 32.43
CA HIS A 555 -23.93 -18.04 31.00
C HIS A 555 -23.28 -19.20 30.27
N ALA A 556 -23.76 -19.47 29.06
CA ALA A 556 -23.14 -20.41 28.16
C ALA A 556 -23.17 -19.86 26.74
N PHE A 557 -22.30 -20.40 25.90
CA PHE A 557 -22.36 -20.16 24.46
C PHE A 557 -23.51 -20.95 23.85
N ARG A 558 -24.18 -20.33 22.88
CA ARG A 558 -25.27 -20.92 22.12
C ARG A 558 -24.93 -20.84 20.63
N LEU A 559 -24.86 -22.00 19.99
CA LEU A 559 -24.62 -22.17 18.56
C LEU A 559 -25.85 -22.84 17.93
N ALA A 560 -26.76 -22.03 17.39
CA ALA A 560 -27.86 -22.53 16.58
C ALA A 560 -27.50 -22.50 15.10
N ALA A 561 -27.96 -23.52 14.36
CA ALA A 561 -27.78 -23.61 12.92
C ALA A 561 -28.38 -22.39 12.22
N GLY A 562 -27.61 -21.72 11.36
CA GLY A 562 -28.07 -20.60 10.55
C GLY A 562 -27.63 -20.78 9.10
N PHE A 563 -28.39 -20.21 8.18
CA PHE A 563 -27.96 -20.13 6.78
C PHE A 563 -26.68 -19.31 6.71
N SER A 564 -25.64 -19.88 6.13
CA SER A 564 -24.34 -19.24 6.00
C SER A 564 -23.87 -19.30 4.55
N PRO A 565 -23.55 -18.15 3.93
CA PRO A 565 -22.88 -18.13 2.63
C PRO A 565 -21.37 -18.45 2.73
N TYR A 566 -20.86 -18.87 3.89
CA TYR A 566 -19.45 -19.18 4.14
C TYR A 566 -19.25 -20.69 4.32
N GLU A 567 -18.08 -21.21 3.94
CA GLU A 567 -17.70 -22.63 4.10
C GLU A 567 -17.69 -23.11 5.57
N VAL A 568 -17.48 -22.21 6.53
CA VAL A 568 -17.44 -22.52 7.97
C VAL A 568 -18.30 -21.53 8.76
N SER A 569 -19.14 -22.05 9.65
CA SER A 569 -19.96 -21.27 10.59
C SER A 569 -19.64 -21.67 12.02
N GLY A 570 -19.56 -20.71 12.94
CA GLY A 570 -19.14 -20.97 14.31
C GLY A 570 -18.78 -19.71 15.09
N LEU A 571 -18.28 -19.90 16.31
CA LEU A 571 -17.68 -18.84 17.11
C LEU A 571 -16.18 -19.08 17.22
N SER A 572 -15.37 -18.07 16.94
CA SER A 572 -13.90 -18.14 17.02
C SER A 572 -13.38 -17.30 18.18
N ALA A 573 -12.51 -17.91 18.98
CA ALA A 573 -11.71 -17.24 20.00
C ALA A 573 -10.24 -17.17 19.55
N PRO A 574 -9.73 -15.98 19.22
CA PRO A 574 -8.33 -15.83 18.88
C PRO A 574 -7.45 -15.73 20.14
N LEU A 575 -6.29 -16.39 20.13
CA LEU A 575 -5.30 -16.28 21.22
C LEU A 575 -4.56 -14.94 21.12
N ALA A 576 -4.10 -14.42 22.26
CA ALA A 576 -3.30 -13.20 22.27
C ALA A 576 -1.95 -13.43 21.59
N LEU A 577 -1.44 -12.41 20.88
CA LEU A 577 -0.16 -12.53 20.16
C LEU A 577 1.02 -12.80 21.10
N ALA A 578 0.93 -12.35 22.35
CA ALA A 578 1.95 -12.57 23.38
C ALA A 578 2.01 -14.02 23.89
N ASP A 579 0.92 -14.79 23.73
CA ASP A 579 0.82 -16.16 24.25
C ASP A 579 1.27 -17.22 23.23
N LEU A 580 1.36 -16.88 21.95
CA LEU A 580 1.76 -17.82 20.90
C LEU A 580 3.16 -18.42 21.10
N PRO A 581 4.19 -17.67 21.54
CA PRO A 581 5.50 -18.24 21.84
C PRO A 581 5.46 -19.27 22.97
N VAL A 582 4.50 -19.15 23.90
CA VAL A 582 4.38 -20.08 25.03
C VAL A 582 4.01 -21.47 24.54
N ILE A 583 3.06 -21.58 23.61
CA ILE A 583 2.54 -22.86 23.12
C ILE A 583 3.30 -23.43 21.91
N ALA A 584 4.17 -22.63 21.27
CA ALA A 584 4.85 -23.02 20.04
C ALA A 584 5.68 -24.32 20.21
N GLY A 585 5.51 -25.26 19.27
CA GLY A 585 6.27 -26.51 19.24
C GLY A 585 5.93 -27.53 20.32
N GLY A 586 4.90 -27.29 21.13
CA GLY A 586 4.47 -28.18 22.21
C GLY A 586 3.04 -28.68 22.07
N PRO A 587 2.64 -29.70 22.86
CA PRO A 587 1.26 -30.13 22.92
C PRO A 587 0.40 -29.04 23.57
N VAL A 588 -0.80 -28.85 23.04
CA VAL A 588 -1.81 -27.93 23.56
C VAL A 588 -3.11 -28.70 23.77
N THR A 589 -3.70 -28.49 24.94
CA THR A 589 -4.98 -29.09 25.31
C THR A 589 -6.08 -28.04 25.20
N ILE A 590 -7.18 -28.41 24.52
CA ILE A 590 -8.43 -27.66 24.46
C ILE A 590 -9.47 -28.46 25.24
N GLY A 591 -10.09 -27.87 26.26
CA GLY A 591 -11.16 -28.49 27.04
C GLY A 591 -12.41 -27.63 27.05
N ALA A 592 -13.59 -28.23 27.06
CA ALA A 592 -14.85 -27.50 27.22
C ALA A 592 -15.97 -28.41 27.75
N TRP A 593 -16.91 -27.83 28.49
CA TRP A 593 -18.21 -28.44 28.70
C TRP A 593 -19.04 -28.30 27.43
N VAL A 594 -19.62 -29.39 26.92
CA VAL A 594 -20.42 -29.41 25.69
C VAL A 594 -21.70 -30.21 25.87
N TRP A 595 -22.80 -29.70 25.31
CA TRP A 595 -24.10 -30.37 25.27
C TRP A 595 -24.95 -29.83 24.11
N ALA A 596 -26.10 -30.46 23.86
CA ALA A 596 -26.98 -30.13 22.76
C ALA A 596 -28.45 -30.12 23.18
N SER A 597 -29.33 -29.58 22.35
CA SER A 597 -30.78 -29.63 22.59
C SER A 597 -31.38 -31.05 22.45
N ARG A 598 -30.63 -32.00 21.87
CA ARG A 598 -30.93 -33.44 21.77
C ARG A 598 -29.64 -34.22 21.57
N ALA A 599 -29.64 -35.51 21.91
CA ALA A 599 -28.53 -36.41 21.63
C ALA A 599 -28.14 -36.42 20.14
N THR A 600 -26.87 -36.15 19.85
CA THR A 600 -26.31 -36.14 18.48
C THR A 600 -24.78 -36.08 18.52
N THR A 601 -24.11 -36.17 17.37
CA THR A 601 -22.66 -36.02 17.27
C THR A 601 -22.30 -34.57 16.94
N ALA A 602 -21.52 -33.92 17.80
CA ALA A 602 -20.99 -32.57 17.57
C ALA A 602 -19.59 -32.64 16.96
N ALA A 603 -19.31 -31.77 15.98
CA ALA A 603 -17.95 -31.59 15.46
C ALA A 603 -17.03 -31.02 16.54
N GLY A 604 -15.79 -31.50 16.59
CA GLY A 604 -14.76 -30.94 17.47
C GLY A 604 -14.37 -29.51 17.07
N PRO A 605 -13.61 -28.80 17.93
CA PRO A 605 -13.11 -27.48 17.59
C PRO A 605 -12.23 -27.52 16.33
N ILE A 606 -12.26 -26.43 15.59
CA ILE A 606 -11.41 -26.19 14.43
C ILE A 606 -10.31 -25.22 14.85
N ILE A 607 -9.06 -25.63 14.67
CA ILE A 607 -7.89 -24.80 14.94
C ILE A 607 -7.51 -24.08 13.66
N LEU A 608 -7.51 -22.76 13.71
CA LEU A 608 -7.15 -21.88 12.61
C LEU A 608 -5.85 -21.17 12.95
N TYR A 609 -4.80 -21.36 12.15
CA TYR A 609 -3.51 -20.72 12.40
C TYR A 609 -2.77 -20.36 11.12
N ASN A 610 -1.80 -19.45 11.24
CA ASN A 610 -0.87 -19.11 10.18
C ASN A 610 0.55 -19.25 10.72
N ASP A 611 1.45 -19.83 9.93
CA ASP A 611 2.87 -19.95 10.23
C ASP A 611 3.63 -18.69 9.75
N LEU A 612 4.75 -18.85 9.06
CA LEU A 612 5.46 -17.75 8.39
C LEU A 612 4.79 -17.33 7.07
N THR A 613 3.86 -18.14 6.56
CA THR A 613 3.12 -17.89 5.32
C THR A 613 1.79 -17.19 5.59
N PRO A 614 1.24 -16.44 4.61
CA PRO A 614 -0.09 -15.84 4.72
C PRO A 614 -1.24 -16.86 4.66
N GLU A 615 -0.95 -18.13 4.38
CA GLU A 615 -1.96 -19.17 4.20
C GLU A 615 -2.56 -19.60 5.52
N LEU A 616 -3.89 -19.54 5.62
CA LEU A 616 -4.63 -20.00 6.79
C LEU A 616 -4.65 -21.53 6.77
N ARG A 617 -4.03 -22.15 7.77
CA ARG A 617 -4.08 -23.60 7.99
C ARG A 617 -5.22 -23.92 8.94
N THR A 618 -5.86 -25.06 8.68
CA THR A 618 -7.06 -25.53 9.39
C THR A 618 -6.83 -26.95 9.88
N ILE A 619 -7.09 -27.20 11.17
CA ILE A 619 -7.10 -28.56 11.73
C ILE A 619 -8.45 -28.79 12.41
N THR A 620 -9.22 -29.75 11.92
CA THR A 620 -10.50 -30.14 12.51
C THR A 620 -10.25 -31.24 13.54
N MET A 621 -10.62 -30.99 14.79
CA MET A 621 -10.51 -31.99 15.85
C MET A 621 -11.61 -33.06 15.74
N ALA A 622 -11.40 -34.20 16.39
CA ALA A 622 -12.34 -35.31 16.40
C ALA A 622 -13.72 -34.89 16.94
N SER A 623 -14.78 -35.39 16.30
CA SER A 623 -16.16 -35.23 16.73
C SER A 623 -16.48 -36.02 18.00
N VAL A 624 -17.51 -35.60 18.73
CA VAL A 624 -17.88 -36.20 20.02
C VAL A 624 -19.40 -36.29 20.18
N ASP A 625 -19.90 -37.38 20.78
CA ASP A 625 -21.35 -37.64 20.94
C ASP A 625 -22.02 -36.90 22.10
N VAL A 626 -22.62 -35.76 21.86
CA VAL A 626 -23.21 -34.89 22.89
C VAL A 626 -24.64 -35.28 23.23
N ASP A 627 -25.05 -35.06 24.48
CA ASP A 627 -26.43 -35.25 24.94
C ASP A 627 -26.98 -33.92 25.50
N VAL A 628 -28.16 -33.94 26.11
CA VAL A 628 -28.81 -32.79 26.76
C VAL A 628 -28.13 -32.36 28.05
N GLN A 629 -27.34 -33.25 28.67
CA GLN A 629 -26.57 -32.95 29.88
C GLN A 629 -25.15 -32.49 29.54
N PRO A 630 -24.62 -31.44 30.20
CA PRO A 630 -23.24 -31.01 30.05
C PRO A 630 -22.25 -32.12 30.36
N ARG A 631 -21.28 -32.32 29.47
CA ARG A 631 -20.13 -33.18 29.70
C ARG A 631 -18.83 -32.47 29.34
N PHE A 632 -17.78 -32.72 30.11
CA PHE A 632 -16.48 -32.15 29.84
C PHE A 632 -15.71 -33.02 28.83
N VAL A 633 -15.21 -32.39 27.77
CA VAL A 633 -14.49 -33.04 26.67
C VAL A 633 -13.15 -32.36 26.49
N VAL A 634 -12.13 -33.14 26.12
CA VAL A 634 -10.78 -32.66 25.85
C VAL A 634 -10.31 -33.09 24.47
N TRP A 635 -9.66 -32.17 23.78
CA TRP A 635 -8.91 -32.38 22.56
C TRP A 635 -7.46 -31.97 22.78
N THR A 636 -6.54 -32.67 22.14
CA THR A 636 -5.11 -32.34 22.19
C THR A 636 -4.59 -32.25 20.78
N PHE A 637 -3.79 -31.22 20.50
CA PHE A 637 -3.07 -31.09 19.25
C PHE A 637 -1.64 -30.63 19.51
N ASP A 638 -0.72 -30.97 18.61
CA ASP A 638 0.66 -30.51 18.69
C ASP A 638 0.79 -29.20 17.90
N ALA A 639 1.12 -28.12 18.61
CA ALA A 639 1.26 -26.82 18.00
C ALA A 639 2.56 -26.74 17.17
N PRO A 640 2.52 -26.16 15.97
CA PRO A 640 3.72 -26.02 15.15
C PRO A 640 4.76 -25.12 15.83
N PRO A 641 6.05 -25.26 15.48
CA PRO A 641 7.15 -24.54 16.12
C PRO A 641 7.12 -23.04 15.85
N VAL A 642 6.40 -22.59 14.82
CA VAL A 642 6.26 -21.17 14.48
C VAL A 642 4.82 -20.85 14.11
N MET A 643 4.23 -19.86 14.79
CA MET A 643 2.89 -19.35 14.54
C MET A 643 2.88 -17.83 14.65
N ARG A 644 2.13 -17.16 13.76
CA ARG A 644 1.84 -15.72 13.85
C ARG A 644 0.47 -15.42 14.44
N THR A 645 -0.49 -16.30 14.19
CA THR A 645 -1.86 -16.21 14.72
C THR A 645 -2.38 -17.61 14.98
N MET A 646 -3.18 -17.76 16.03
CA MET A 646 -3.94 -18.98 16.31
C MET A 646 -5.33 -18.61 16.84
N GLN A 647 -6.32 -19.39 16.46
CA GLN A 647 -7.70 -19.26 16.91
C GLN A 647 -8.30 -20.64 17.12
N VAL A 648 -9.20 -20.74 18.09
CA VAL A 648 -10.04 -21.92 18.30
C VAL A 648 -11.45 -21.56 17.88
N LEU A 649 -11.95 -22.22 16.83
CA LEU A 649 -13.30 -22.05 16.30
C LEU A 649 -14.17 -23.22 16.77
N MET A 650 -15.25 -22.91 17.48
CA MET A 650 -16.31 -23.86 17.81
C MET A 650 -17.34 -23.87 16.68
N PRO A 651 -17.43 -24.96 15.88
CA PRO A 651 -18.30 -24.98 14.71
C PRO A 651 -19.78 -25.04 15.11
N ALA A 652 -20.61 -24.33 14.38
CA ALA A 652 -22.05 -24.40 14.50
C ALA A 652 -22.60 -25.67 13.83
N PRO A 653 -23.75 -26.20 14.30
CA PRO A 653 -24.37 -27.34 13.65
C PRO A 653 -24.80 -26.98 12.21
N THR A 654 -24.53 -27.88 11.26
CA THR A 654 -24.98 -27.75 9.88
C THR A 654 -26.46 -28.17 9.79
N PRO A 655 -27.34 -27.40 9.14
CA PRO A 655 -28.72 -27.83 8.93
C PRO A 655 -28.75 -29.13 8.11
N MET A 656 -29.35 -30.20 8.64
CA MET A 656 -29.62 -31.44 7.90
C MET A 656 -31.06 -31.42 7.39
N ASN A 657 -31.26 -31.66 6.08
CA ASN A 657 -32.59 -31.65 5.47
C ASN A 657 -33.48 -32.73 6.12
N GLY A 658 -34.66 -32.31 6.59
CA GLY A 658 -35.66 -33.21 7.18
C GLY A 658 -35.51 -33.48 8.67
N GLU A 659 -34.49 -32.93 9.34
CA GLU A 659 -34.31 -33.05 10.78
C GLU A 659 -34.64 -31.75 11.53
N PRO A 660 -35.17 -31.84 12.78
CA PRO A 660 -35.39 -30.67 13.60
C PRO A 660 -34.06 -29.98 13.94
N PRO A 661 -34.03 -28.63 13.96
CA PRO A 661 -32.82 -27.87 14.20
C PRO A 661 -32.23 -28.20 15.58
N VAL A 662 -30.93 -28.48 15.61
CA VAL A 662 -30.17 -28.70 16.84
C VAL A 662 -29.49 -27.41 17.26
N THR A 663 -29.53 -27.12 18.57
CA THR A 663 -28.72 -26.08 19.18
C THR A 663 -27.60 -26.72 19.98
N PHE A 664 -26.35 -26.33 19.71
CA PHE A 664 -25.20 -26.71 20.52
C PHE A 664 -24.90 -25.65 21.57
N PHE A 665 -24.49 -26.11 22.74
CA PHE A 665 -24.06 -25.28 23.83
C PHE A 665 -22.66 -25.71 24.27
N PHE A 666 -21.87 -24.73 24.66
CA PHE A 666 -20.59 -25.00 25.31
C PHE A 666 -20.32 -23.96 26.38
N ASP A 667 -19.48 -24.31 27.35
CA ASP A 667 -19.12 -23.47 28.48
C ASP A 667 -17.74 -23.88 29.05
N GLY A 668 -17.10 -22.97 29.79
CA GLY A 668 -15.81 -23.20 30.45
C GLY A 668 -14.70 -23.61 29.47
N LEU A 669 -14.68 -23.06 28.26
CA LEU A 669 -13.67 -23.38 27.25
C LEU A 669 -12.29 -22.93 27.74
N VAL A 670 -11.37 -23.88 27.78
CA VAL A 670 -9.99 -23.71 28.24
C VAL A 670 -9.00 -24.13 27.18
N VAL A 671 -7.96 -23.32 26.96
CA VAL A 671 -6.83 -23.65 26.10
C VAL A 671 -5.56 -23.50 26.93
N VAL A 672 -4.79 -24.57 27.09
CA VAL A 672 -3.60 -24.62 27.95
C VAL A 672 -2.47 -25.38 27.28
N GLN A 673 -1.22 -24.97 27.55
CA GLN A 673 -0.04 -25.71 27.13
C GLN A 673 0.10 -27.00 27.96
N GLY A 674 0.37 -28.12 27.29
CA GLY A 674 0.55 -29.44 27.90
C GLY A 674 -0.53 -30.43 27.46
N LYS A 675 -0.47 -31.64 28.03
CA LYS A 675 -1.49 -32.70 27.87
C LYS A 675 -2.24 -32.87 29.18
N TYR A 676 -3.54 -32.64 29.17
CA TYR A 676 -4.39 -32.84 30.34
C TYR A 676 -5.51 -33.84 30.07
N PRO A 677 -5.93 -34.63 31.08
CA PRO A 677 -6.96 -35.64 30.91
C PRO A 677 -8.38 -35.08 30.97
N ALA A 678 -9.32 -35.75 30.29
CA ALA A 678 -10.76 -35.41 30.31
C ALA A 678 -11.49 -35.79 31.60
N HIS A 679 -11.02 -36.79 32.36
CA HIS A 679 -11.73 -37.33 33.52
C HIS A 679 -11.71 -36.41 34.75
N THR A 680 -10.83 -35.42 34.78
CA THR A 680 -10.81 -34.37 35.80
C THR A 680 -10.95 -33.00 35.13
N PRO A 681 -12.14 -32.40 35.10
CA PRO A 681 -12.31 -31.03 34.60
C PRO A 681 -11.46 -30.03 35.41
N PRO A 682 -10.99 -28.93 34.80
CA PRO A 682 -10.26 -27.88 35.51
C PRO A 682 -11.16 -27.13 36.48
N GLN A 683 -10.59 -26.73 37.62
CA GLN A 683 -11.22 -25.81 38.57
C GLN A 683 -10.77 -24.38 38.23
N LEU A 684 -11.56 -23.70 37.41
CA LEU A 684 -11.30 -22.32 36.98
C LEU A 684 -11.86 -21.31 37.97
N ASN A 685 -11.26 -20.12 38.03
CA ASN A 685 -11.82 -18.97 38.72
C ASN A 685 -13.10 -18.46 38.01
N ASP A 686 -13.87 -17.58 38.65
CA ASP A 686 -15.13 -17.04 38.11
C ASP A 686 -14.97 -16.47 36.69
N ALA A 687 -13.85 -15.78 36.42
CA ALA A 687 -13.54 -15.18 35.12
C ALA A 687 -13.05 -16.18 34.05
N ALA A 688 -12.88 -17.46 34.41
CA ALA A 688 -12.32 -18.52 33.57
C ALA A 688 -10.95 -18.20 32.95
N THR A 689 -10.13 -17.38 33.63
CA THR A 689 -8.80 -16.94 33.16
C THR A 689 -7.65 -17.79 33.70
N ALA A 690 -7.82 -18.38 34.89
CA ALA A 690 -6.81 -19.22 35.53
C ALA A 690 -7.47 -20.22 36.47
N GLY A 691 -6.75 -21.28 36.82
CA GLY A 691 -7.27 -22.30 37.72
C GLY A 691 -6.28 -23.41 38.01
N HIS A 692 -6.80 -24.53 38.48
CA HIS A 692 -6.02 -25.76 38.70
C HIS A 692 -6.58 -26.90 37.86
N TRP A 693 -5.71 -27.62 37.16
CA TRP A 693 -6.07 -28.82 36.40
C TRP A 693 -5.09 -29.94 36.77
N ASN A 694 -5.64 -31.04 37.31
CA ASN A 694 -4.84 -32.18 37.77
C ASN A 694 -3.73 -31.77 38.78
N GLY A 695 -4.06 -30.86 39.71
CA GLY A 695 -3.14 -30.35 40.72
C GLY A 695 -2.11 -29.32 40.22
N GLN A 696 -2.07 -29.01 38.93
CA GLN A 696 -1.18 -28.00 38.36
C GLN A 696 -1.92 -26.69 38.13
N THR A 697 -1.25 -25.56 38.38
CA THR A 697 -1.79 -24.24 38.05
C THR A 697 -1.79 -24.05 36.54
N VAL A 698 -2.93 -23.68 35.97
CA VAL A 698 -3.11 -23.45 34.54
C VAL A 698 -3.63 -22.03 34.28
N THR A 699 -3.17 -21.43 33.18
CA THR A 699 -3.68 -20.14 32.68
C THR A 699 -4.43 -20.41 31.39
N ASN A 700 -5.68 -19.96 31.30
CA ASN A 700 -6.48 -20.11 30.10
C ASN A 700 -6.05 -19.08 29.05
N LEU A 701 -5.60 -19.55 27.90
CA LEU A 701 -5.16 -18.70 26.80
C LEU A 701 -6.31 -18.10 25.98
N VAL A 702 -7.55 -18.57 26.21
CA VAL A 702 -8.76 -17.99 25.63
C VAL A 702 -9.41 -17.02 26.61
N ARG A 703 -9.69 -15.81 26.13
CA ARG A 703 -10.43 -14.80 26.90
C ARG A 703 -11.92 -15.14 26.92
N ASN A 704 -12.55 -14.92 28.07
CA ASN A 704 -13.99 -15.09 28.27
C ASN A 704 -14.48 -16.50 27.86
N GLY A 705 -13.74 -17.55 28.24
CA GLY A 705 -14.04 -18.94 27.90
C GLY A 705 -15.36 -19.48 28.47
N SER A 706 -15.96 -18.79 29.44
CA SER A 706 -17.26 -19.11 30.06
C SER A 706 -18.42 -18.20 29.61
N ALA A 707 -18.23 -17.35 28.60
CA ALA A 707 -19.22 -16.39 28.13
C ALA A 707 -19.79 -15.42 29.19
N GLU A 708 -19.17 -15.26 30.37
CA GLU A 708 -19.73 -14.42 31.44
C GLU A 708 -19.82 -12.94 31.04
N HIS A 709 -18.88 -12.46 30.25
CA HIS A 709 -18.89 -11.09 29.76
C HIS A 709 -19.61 -10.98 28.41
N GLY A 710 -20.58 -10.06 28.33
CA GLY A 710 -21.29 -9.72 27.10
C GLY A 710 -20.91 -8.33 26.57
N TRP A 711 -21.01 -8.13 25.26
CA TRP A 711 -20.82 -6.82 24.62
C TRP A 711 -21.82 -6.58 23.47
N LEU A 712 -21.68 -5.42 22.81
CA LEU A 712 -22.47 -5.05 21.64
C LEU A 712 -22.15 -5.94 20.44
N TYR A 713 -23.17 -6.30 19.68
CA TYR A 713 -23.03 -6.98 18.39
C TYR A 713 -24.02 -6.44 17.37
N LEU A 714 -23.71 -6.67 16.09
CA LEU A 714 -24.60 -6.33 14.99
C LEU A 714 -25.71 -7.39 14.90
N ARG A 715 -26.98 -6.96 14.84
CA ARG A 715 -28.11 -7.88 14.70
C ARG A 715 -27.91 -8.76 13.44
N PRO A 716 -28.11 -10.10 13.51
CA PRO A 716 -27.76 -10.99 12.40
C PRO A 716 -28.50 -10.69 11.10
N MET A 717 -29.76 -10.23 11.18
CA MET A 717 -30.53 -9.77 10.02
C MET A 717 -29.83 -8.66 9.23
N ILE A 718 -29.16 -7.74 9.92
CA ILE A 718 -28.46 -6.61 9.30
C ILE A 718 -27.12 -7.07 8.73
N ASP A 719 -26.42 -7.95 9.45
CA ASP A 719 -25.16 -8.56 8.97
C ASP A 719 -25.38 -9.29 7.64
N SER A 720 -26.44 -10.10 7.55
CA SER A 720 -26.83 -10.82 6.33
C SER A 720 -27.28 -9.89 5.20
N ALA A 721 -28.03 -8.82 5.51
CA ALA A 721 -28.47 -7.85 4.50
C ALA A 721 -27.32 -7.01 3.92
N ALA A 722 -26.28 -6.72 4.72
CA ALA A 722 -25.13 -5.92 4.29
C ALA A 722 -24.10 -6.73 3.49
N TRP A 723 -24.10 -8.07 3.61
CA TRP A 723 -23.11 -8.96 2.99
C TRP A 723 -22.92 -8.76 1.47
N PRO A 724 -23.98 -8.70 0.63
CA PRO A 724 -23.82 -8.56 -0.82
C PRO A 724 -23.07 -7.29 -1.23
N LEU A 725 -23.15 -6.24 -0.41
CA LEU A 725 -22.55 -4.93 -0.67
C LEU A 725 -21.10 -4.86 -0.18
N VAL A 726 -20.86 -5.30 1.07
CA VAL A 726 -19.56 -5.11 1.74
C VAL A 726 -18.58 -6.24 1.43
N ARG A 727 -19.07 -7.45 1.07
CA ARG A 727 -18.29 -8.67 0.83
C ARG A 727 -17.30 -9.02 1.95
N ARG A 728 -17.56 -8.51 3.16
CA ARG A 728 -16.90 -8.79 4.44
C ARG A 728 -17.99 -8.77 5.49
N SER A 729 -17.89 -9.57 6.54
CA SER A 729 -18.86 -9.62 7.65
C SER A 729 -18.75 -8.36 8.53
N PRO A 730 -19.74 -7.46 8.52
CA PRO A 730 -19.71 -6.28 9.39
C PRO A 730 -19.71 -6.64 10.88
N SER A 731 -20.33 -7.75 11.28
CA SER A 731 -20.30 -8.26 12.66
C SER A 731 -18.87 -8.54 13.12
N ARG A 732 -18.06 -9.28 12.34
CA ARG A 732 -16.63 -9.52 12.67
C ARG A 732 -15.81 -8.24 12.72
N VAL A 733 -16.10 -7.27 11.85
CA VAL A 733 -15.42 -5.97 11.87
C VAL A 733 -15.75 -5.22 13.17
N LEU A 734 -17.03 -5.19 13.57
CA LEU A 734 -17.47 -4.59 14.83
C LEU A 734 -16.82 -5.28 16.04
N THR A 735 -16.84 -6.61 16.09
CA THR A 735 -16.17 -7.41 17.12
C THR A 735 -14.70 -7.03 17.22
N SER A 736 -13.99 -6.92 16.09
CA SER A 736 -12.59 -6.51 16.08
C SER A 736 -12.39 -5.08 16.59
N LEU A 737 -13.30 -4.15 16.30
CA LEU A 737 -13.22 -2.78 16.82
C LEU A 737 -13.43 -2.70 18.34
N LEU A 738 -14.31 -3.55 18.88
CA LEU A 738 -14.55 -3.66 20.32
C LEU A 738 -13.41 -4.40 21.04
N ASP A 739 -12.76 -5.36 20.37
CA ASP A 739 -11.57 -6.06 20.85
C ASP A 739 -10.32 -5.17 20.72
N PHE A 740 -10.29 -4.07 21.46
CA PHE A 740 -9.20 -3.08 21.40
C PHE A 740 -7.87 -3.65 21.92
N GLU A 741 -7.91 -4.57 22.88
CA GLU A 741 -6.72 -5.23 23.43
C GLU A 741 -5.96 -6.00 22.33
N ARG A 742 -6.68 -6.69 21.44
CA ARG A 742 -6.08 -7.34 20.26
C ARG A 742 -5.80 -6.35 19.13
N THR A 743 -6.82 -5.62 18.71
CA THR A 743 -6.81 -4.87 17.44
C THR A 743 -6.08 -3.53 17.54
N GLY A 744 -6.17 -2.86 18.70
CA GLY A 744 -5.59 -1.54 18.93
C GLY A 744 -4.08 -1.50 18.68
N PRO A 745 -3.28 -2.38 19.33
CA PRO A 745 -1.83 -2.43 19.09
C PRO A 745 -1.46 -2.74 17.63
N ILE A 746 -2.18 -3.65 16.98
CA ILE A 746 -1.96 -4.00 15.57
C ILE A 746 -2.18 -2.78 14.67
N VAL A 747 -3.29 -2.07 14.86
CA VAL A 747 -3.61 -0.91 14.03
C VAL A 747 -2.67 0.26 14.31
N LEU A 748 -2.44 0.60 15.59
CA LEU A 748 -1.69 1.79 15.99
C LEU A 748 -0.17 1.66 15.78
N PHE A 749 0.40 0.49 16.02
CA PHE A 749 1.86 0.30 15.99
C PHE A 749 2.37 -0.43 14.74
N ASN A 750 1.51 -1.17 14.03
CA ASN A 750 1.91 -1.85 12.79
C ASN A 750 1.27 -1.19 11.55
N VAL A 751 -0.05 -1.07 11.51
CA VAL A 751 -0.75 -0.66 10.28
C VAL A 751 -0.62 0.82 9.98
N VAL A 752 -0.89 1.71 10.96
CA VAL A 752 -0.83 3.17 10.73
C VAL A 752 0.58 3.65 10.37
N PRO A 753 1.65 3.22 11.07
CA PRO A 753 3.02 3.56 10.70
C PRO A 753 3.39 3.06 9.30
N ASP A 754 3.06 1.80 8.98
CA ASP A 754 3.38 1.23 7.68
C ASP A 754 2.57 1.91 6.56
N LEU A 755 1.27 2.15 6.75
CA LEU A 755 0.43 2.87 5.79
C LEU A 755 0.97 4.30 5.52
N THR A 756 1.45 4.98 6.57
CA THR A 756 2.09 6.30 6.45
C THR A 756 3.38 6.23 5.65
N PHE A 757 4.26 5.27 5.97
CA PHE A 757 5.49 5.02 5.22
C PHE A 757 5.19 4.73 3.74
N ARG A 758 4.27 3.80 3.46
CA ARG A 758 3.86 3.44 2.10
C ARG A 758 3.26 4.63 1.34
N SER A 759 2.48 5.49 1.99
CA SER A 759 1.89 6.67 1.34
C SER A 759 2.91 7.66 0.75
N LEU A 760 4.19 7.58 1.17
CA LEU A 760 5.25 8.52 0.77
C LEU A 760 6.48 7.83 0.13
N MET A 761 6.82 6.61 0.55
CA MET A 761 8.10 5.95 0.22
C MET A 761 7.97 4.53 -0.38
N THR A 762 6.78 4.05 -0.71
CA THR A 762 6.66 2.85 -1.57
C THR A 762 6.45 3.25 -3.02
N PHE A 763 7.33 2.81 -3.89
CA PHE A 763 7.33 3.12 -5.32
C PHE A 763 7.02 1.86 -6.14
N GLY A 764 6.68 2.04 -7.41
CA GLY A 764 6.35 0.94 -8.32
C GLY A 764 5.28 0.02 -7.73
N TRP A 765 4.16 0.59 -7.29
CA TRP A 765 3.06 -0.14 -6.68
C TRP A 765 3.42 -0.93 -5.40
N GLY A 766 4.46 -0.51 -4.68
CA GLY A 766 4.89 -1.13 -3.43
C GLY A 766 5.78 -2.34 -3.59
N GLU A 767 6.31 -2.56 -4.78
CA GLU A 767 7.41 -3.50 -5.03
C GLU A 767 8.78 -2.91 -4.67
N VAL A 768 8.89 -1.57 -4.64
CA VAL A 768 10.13 -0.87 -4.36
C VAL A 768 9.94 -0.03 -3.10
N GLU A 769 10.75 -0.30 -2.08
CA GLU A 769 10.79 0.49 -0.86
C GLU A 769 12.22 0.56 -0.31
N PRO A 770 12.59 1.65 0.38
CA PRO A 770 13.83 1.68 1.14
C PRO A 770 13.88 0.52 2.14
N GLU A 771 14.95 -0.29 2.11
CA GLU A 771 15.13 -1.44 3.02
C GLU A 771 15.33 -1.02 4.49
N ASP A 772 15.75 0.23 4.71
CA ASP A 772 16.08 0.75 6.03
C ASP A 772 14.84 0.99 6.91
N ARG A 773 14.85 0.32 8.07
CA ARG A 773 13.83 0.43 9.11
C ARG A 773 13.72 1.83 9.71
N VAL A 774 14.75 2.68 9.61
CA VAL A 774 14.74 4.06 10.11
C VAL A 774 13.60 4.85 9.47
N TRP A 775 13.38 4.73 8.15
CA TRP A 775 12.31 5.45 7.45
C TRP A 775 10.91 5.04 7.90
N ARG A 776 10.74 3.76 8.27
CA ARG A 776 9.47 3.26 8.81
C ARG A 776 9.12 3.87 10.16
N ASN A 777 10.10 4.41 10.88
CA ASN A 777 9.89 5.10 12.17
C ASN A 777 9.85 6.62 12.02
N VAL A 778 10.73 7.20 11.19
CA VAL A 778 10.84 8.67 11.03
C VAL A 778 9.62 9.27 10.35
N LEU A 779 9.08 8.64 9.30
CA LEU A 779 7.94 9.20 8.55
C LEU A 779 6.64 9.27 9.37
N PRO A 780 6.26 8.24 10.16
CA PRO A 780 5.12 8.35 11.07
C PRO A 780 5.28 9.49 12.09
N ILE A 781 6.48 9.67 12.65
CA ILE A 781 6.77 10.77 13.59
C ILE A 781 6.65 12.12 12.88
N MET A 782 7.18 12.24 11.67
CA MET A 782 7.03 13.44 10.84
C MET A 782 5.56 13.72 10.51
N MET A 783 4.78 12.70 10.14
CA MET A 783 3.35 12.84 9.87
C MET A 783 2.59 13.29 11.11
N LEU A 784 2.93 12.78 12.30
CA LEU A 784 2.37 13.27 13.56
C LEU A 784 2.69 14.75 13.77
N ALA A 785 3.93 15.19 13.52
CA ALA A 785 4.30 16.60 13.60
C ALA A 785 3.52 17.47 12.58
N LEU A 786 3.26 16.97 11.37
CA LEU A 786 2.43 17.66 10.38
C LEU A 786 0.97 17.76 10.83
N LEU A 787 0.41 16.69 11.40
CA LEU A 787 -0.94 16.70 11.98
C LEU A 787 -1.07 17.70 13.14
N LEU A 788 -0.10 17.73 14.04
CA LEU A 788 -0.04 18.69 15.14
C LEU A 788 0.09 20.14 14.63
N GLY A 789 0.93 20.36 13.62
CA GLY A 789 1.04 21.65 12.93
C GLY A 789 -0.29 22.07 12.30
N PHE A 790 -0.99 21.14 11.65
CA PHE A 790 -2.30 21.41 11.03
C PHE A 790 -3.34 21.76 12.10
N ALA A 791 -3.42 20.99 13.18
CA ALA A 791 -4.30 21.28 14.31
C ALA A 791 -4.02 22.67 14.91
N ARG A 792 -2.74 23.00 15.11
CA ARG A 792 -2.31 24.34 15.55
C ARG A 792 -2.78 25.43 14.58
N ALA A 793 -2.66 25.23 13.27
CA ALA A 793 -3.10 26.20 12.27
C ALA A 793 -4.62 26.41 12.28
N VAL A 794 -5.41 25.36 12.54
CA VAL A 794 -6.86 25.44 12.68
C VAL A 794 -7.24 26.20 13.96
N VAL A 795 -6.62 25.87 15.09
CA VAL A 795 -6.89 26.48 16.40
C VAL A 795 -6.45 27.95 16.48
N ALA A 796 -5.28 28.30 15.95
CA ALA A 796 -4.79 29.68 15.90
C ALA A 796 -5.74 30.61 15.14
N ASN A 797 -6.56 30.04 14.26
CA ASN A 797 -7.61 30.73 13.53
C ASN A 797 -9.00 30.42 14.13
N ALA A 798 -9.21 30.35 15.45
CA ALA A 798 -10.49 29.94 16.07
C ALA A 798 -11.51 31.07 16.36
N GLY A 799 -11.17 32.36 16.19
CA GLY A 799 -11.99 33.48 16.70
C GLY A 799 -13.41 33.78 16.15
N HIS A 800 -13.83 33.33 14.96
CA HIS A 800 -15.17 33.56 14.36
C HIS A 800 -15.59 32.42 13.40
N ALA A 801 -16.77 31.82 13.55
CA ALA A 801 -17.25 30.73 12.69
C ALA A 801 -17.52 31.20 11.24
N SER A 802 -16.50 31.14 10.37
CA SER A 802 -16.65 31.45 8.94
C SER A 802 -17.00 30.19 8.13
N PRO A 803 -17.75 30.32 7.00
CA PRO A 803 -18.08 29.18 6.13
C PRO A 803 -16.85 28.38 5.67
N ARG A 804 -15.71 29.05 5.48
CA ARG A 804 -14.42 28.42 5.15
C ARG A 804 -13.91 27.50 6.26
N ARG A 805 -14.11 27.85 7.52
CA ARG A 805 -13.68 26.99 8.65
C ARG A 805 -14.52 25.74 8.74
N VAL A 806 -15.84 25.87 8.57
CA VAL A 806 -16.75 24.71 8.51
C VAL A 806 -16.34 23.80 7.33
N ALA A 807 -16.06 24.39 6.17
CA ALA A 807 -15.57 23.63 5.01
C ALA A 807 -14.24 22.91 5.31
N VAL A 808 -13.25 23.56 5.92
CA VAL A 808 -11.97 22.91 6.32
C VAL A 808 -12.21 21.79 7.34
N ALA A 809 -13.08 21.99 8.33
CA ALA A 809 -13.38 20.98 9.33
C ALA A 809 -14.08 19.75 8.74
N VAL A 810 -15.11 19.95 7.90
CA VAL A 810 -15.78 18.87 7.17
C VAL A 810 -14.80 18.17 6.24
N PHE A 811 -13.98 18.93 5.51
CA PHE A 811 -12.98 18.40 4.59
C PHE A 811 -11.91 17.56 5.29
N ALA A 812 -11.40 18.02 6.43
CA ALA A 812 -10.46 17.26 7.26
C ALA A 812 -11.11 16.02 7.88
N PHE A 813 -12.36 16.12 8.32
CA PHE A 813 -13.12 14.98 8.85
C PHE A 813 -13.35 13.90 7.79
N VAL A 814 -13.74 14.27 6.57
CA VAL A 814 -13.89 13.32 5.45
C VAL A 814 -12.54 12.67 5.11
N GLY A 815 -11.44 13.45 5.16
CA GLY A 815 -10.10 12.90 5.02
C GLY A 815 -9.75 11.87 6.09
N LEU A 816 -9.97 12.22 7.37
CA LEU A 816 -9.75 11.32 8.50
C LEU A 816 -10.59 10.04 8.36
N LEU A 817 -11.85 10.16 7.98
CA LEU A 817 -12.75 9.03 7.77
C LEU A 817 -12.20 8.06 6.73
N LEU A 818 -11.73 8.55 5.57
CA LEU A 818 -11.20 7.69 4.52
C LEU A 818 -9.85 7.05 4.86
N TRP A 819 -8.93 7.80 5.48
CA TRP A 819 -7.66 7.23 5.92
C TRP A 819 -7.84 6.24 7.07
N THR A 820 -8.80 6.48 7.97
CA THR A 820 -9.20 5.51 9.00
C THR A 820 -9.77 4.26 8.34
N ASN A 821 -10.69 4.41 7.38
CA ASN A 821 -11.21 3.27 6.63
C ASN A 821 -10.09 2.49 5.92
N ALA A 822 -9.10 3.18 5.33
CA ALA A 822 -7.94 2.54 4.72
C ALA A 822 -7.13 1.72 5.74
N ALA A 823 -6.82 2.28 6.92
CA ALA A 823 -6.11 1.57 8.00
C ALA A 823 -6.92 0.37 8.53
N LEU A 824 -8.24 0.52 8.66
CA LEU A 824 -9.13 -0.53 9.15
C LEU A 824 -9.46 -1.60 8.11
N ARG A 825 -8.91 -1.54 6.88
CA ARG A 825 -9.08 -2.62 5.89
C ARG A 825 -8.41 -3.93 6.30
N ILE A 826 -7.56 -3.93 7.32
CA ILE A 826 -7.00 -5.15 7.93
C ILE A 826 -8.06 -5.94 8.71
N LEU A 827 -9.21 -5.32 9.03
CA LEU A 827 -10.23 -5.95 9.86
C LEU A 827 -11.05 -7.01 9.09
N PRO A 828 -11.41 -8.13 9.77
CA PRO A 828 -11.09 -8.46 11.16
C PRO A 828 -9.62 -8.90 11.35
N ALA A 829 -8.94 -8.39 12.38
CA ALA A 829 -7.51 -8.63 12.65
C ALA A 829 -7.26 -10.03 13.29
N LEU A 830 -7.85 -11.06 12.69
CA LEU A 830 -7.82 -12.44 13.15
C LEU A 830 -6.63 -13.22 12.57
N VAL A 831 -6.21 -12.83 11.36
CA VAL A 831 -5.12 -13.45 10.60
C VAL A 831 -4.04 -12.40 10.36
N ALA A 832 -2.77 -12.82 10.36
CA ALA A 832 -1.68 -11.95 9.98
C ALA A 832 -1.83 -11.54 8.51
N GLN A 833 -2.20 -10.28 8.26
CA GLN A 833 -2.30 -9.71 6.92
C GLN A 833 -1.27 -8.60 6.74
N PRO A 834 -0.74 -8.40 5.52
CA PRO A 834 0.08 -7.24 5.22
C PRO A 834 -0.73 -5.96 5.40
N ALA A 835 -0.06 -4.85 5.70
CA ALA A 835 -0.73 -3.57 5.78
C ALA A 835 -1.40 -3.23 4.42
N PRO A 836 -2.57 -2.59 4.45
CA PRO A 836 -3.28 -2.23 3.24
C PRO A 836 -2.48 -1.20 2.42
N PHE A 837 -2.62 -1.28 1.10
CA PHE A 837 -2.01 -0.30 0.19
C PHE A 837 -2.61 1.11 0.38
N PRO A 838 -1.79 2.18 0.27
CA PRO A 838 -2.24 3.56 0.42
C PRO A 838 -3.27 4.01 -0.62
N ARG A 839 -3.40 3.26 -1.73
CA ARG A 839 -4.40 3.48 -2.79
C ARG A 839 -5.82 3.68 -2.27
N TYR A 840 -6.18 3.01 -1.17
CA TYR A 840 -7.49 3.14 -0.55
C TYR A 840 -7.73 4.46 0.21
N GLY A 841 -6.65 5.17 0.58
CA GLY A 841 -6.70 6.49 1.19
C GLY A 841 -6.64 7.65 0.19
N PHE A 842 -6.13 7.41 -1.03
CA PHE A 842 -5.95 8.45 -2.06
C PHE A 842 -7.21 9.13 -2.60
N PRO A 843 -8.45 8.59 -2.50
CA PRO A 843 -9.63 9.43 -2.72
C PRO A 843 -9.65 10.66 -1.79
N ALA A 844 -9.01 10.58 -0.61
CA ALA A 844 -8.75 11.72 0.29
C ALA A 844 -7.35 12.33 0.11
N ILE A 845 -6.81 12.36 -1.11
CA ILE A 845 -5.50 12.99 -1.40
C ILE A 845 -5.51 14.50 -1.09
N ALA A 846 -6.64 15.19 -1.32
CA ALA A 846 -6.71 16.62 -1.11
C ALA A 846 -6.65 17.01 0.39
N PRO A 847 -7.35 16.33 1.31
CA PRO A 847 -7.12 16.44 2.76
C PRO A 847 -5.68 16.09 3.18
N LEU A 848 -5.08 15.02 2.62
CA LEU A 848 -3.69 14.66 2.94
C LEU A 848 -2.71 15.78 2.54
N ALA A 849 -2.81 16.28 1.30
CA ALA A 849 -1.98 17.38 0.81
C ALA A 849 -2.18 18.66 1.61
N LEU A 850 -3.41 18.93 2.08
CA LEU A 850 -3.69 20.04 2.99
C LEU A 850 -2.97 19.86 4.34
N VAL A 851 -3.03 18.67 4.95
CA VAL A 851 -2.34 18.38 6.21
C VAL A 851 -0.82 18.54 6.04
N ILE A 852 -0.24 18.00 4.97
CA ILE A 852 1.20 18.12 4.70
C ILE A 852 1.58 19.60 4.52
N ALA A 853 0.89 20.32 3.62
CA ALA A 853 1.26 21.69 3.29
C ALA A 853 1.00 22.68 4.43
N ALA A 854 -0.22 22.68 4.99
CA ALA A 854 -0.58 23.60 6.07
C ALA A 854 0.07 23.22 7.40
N GLY A 855 0.20 21.92 7.68
CA GLY A 855 0.88 21.42 8.87
C GLY A 855 2.36 21.76 8.88
N TRP A 856 3.03 21.61 7.74
CA TRP A 856 4.42 22.05 7.58
C TRP A 856 4.57 23.56 7.82
N LEU A 857 3.78 24.38 7.13
CA LEU A 857 3.89 25.85 7.24
C LEU A 857 3.49 26.40 8.61
N ALA A 858 2.75 25.65 9.42
CA ALA A 858 2.38 26.05 10.77
C ALA A 858 3.58 26.15 11.73
N TRP A 859 4.66 25.41 11.43
CA TRP A 859 5.91 25.44 12.18
C TRP A 859 6.84 26.59 11.76
N TRP A 860 6.56 27.23 10.63
CA TRP A 860 7.36 28.35 10.14
C TRP A 860 6.76 29.70 10.61
N PRO A 861 7.60 30.63 11.10
CA PRO A 861 7.14 31.98 11.42
C PRO A 861 6.64 32.68 10.14
N MET A 862 5.66 33.58 10.26
CA MET A 862 4.97 34.17 9.10
C MET A 862 5.93 34.76 8.06
N HIS A 863 6.99 35.45 8.49
CA HIS A 863 7.99 36.06 7.61
C HIS A 863 8.85 35.04 6.84
N ARG A 864 8.96 33.78 7.30
CA ARG A 864 9.72 32.71 6.61
C ARG A 864 8.85 31.67 5.92
N ARG A 865 7.54 31.87 5.83
CA ARG A 865 6.63 30.89 5.19
C ARG A 865 6.94 30.65 3.72
N ALA A 866 7.47 31.63 2.99
CA ALA A 866 7.92 31.43 1.62
C ALA A 866 9.12 30.46 1.56
N THR A 867 10.09 30.61 2.46
CA THR A 867 11.22 29.68 2.62
C THR A 867 10.73 28.29 3.03
N GLY A 868 9.77 28.21 3.97
CA GLY A 868 9.16 26.94 4.37
C GLY A 868 8.47 26.24 3.21
N ALA A 869 7.72 26.97 2.38
CA ALA A 869 7.08 26.41 1.19
C ALA A 869 8.11 25.89 0.17
N ALA A 870 9.18 26.64 -0.07
CA ALA A 870 10.27 26.21 -0.94
C ALA A 870 10.97 24.94 -0.41
N ALA A 871 11.26 24.90 0.90
CA ALA A 871 11.86 23.73 1.54
C ALA A 871 10.99 22.47 1.41
N LEU A 872 9.67 22.61 1.58
CA LEU A 872 8.74 21.49 1.37
C LEU A 872 8.76 20.99 -0.08
N VAL A 873 8.72 21.91 -1.05
CA VAL A 873 8.76 21.53 -2.47
C VAL A 873 10.07 20.83 -2.80
N ILE A 874 11.21 21.34 -2.33
CA ILE A 874 12.52 20.70 -2.52
C ILE A 874 12.54 19.30 -1.90
N ALA A 875 12.04 19.15 -0.66
CA ALA A 875 11.94 17.84 -0.02
C ALA A 875 11.09 16.86 -0.85
N MET A 876 9.93 17.29 -1.35
CA MET A 876 9.09 16.45 -2.21
C MET A 876 9.79 16.10 -3.54
N LEU A 877 10.50 17.05 -4.16
CA LEU A 877 11.31 16.78 -5.36
C LEU A 877 12.44 15.77 -5.10
N MET A 878 13.09 15.84 -3.92
CA MET A 878 14.09 14.84 -3.52
C MET A 878 13.49 13.46 -3.34
N VAL A 879 12.30 13.36 -2.74
CA VAL A 879 11.57 12.08 -2.63
C VAL A 879 11.23 11.54 -4.02
N ASN A 880 10.86 12.38 -4.98
CA ASN A 880 10.64 11.96 -6.37
C ASN A 880 11.92 11.51 -7.06
N ALA A 881 13.03 12.22 -6.88
CA ALA A 881 14.32 11.80 -7.41
C ALA A 881 14.73 10.43 -6.85
N LEU A 882 14.51 10.19 -5.55
CA LEU A 882 14.71 8.88 -4.93
C LEU A 882 13.79 7.81 -5.53
N ALA A 883 12.50 8.11 -5.72
CA ALA A 883 11.54 7.22 -6.36
C ALA A 883 12.00 6.83 -7.77
N TYR A 884 12.39 7.82 -8.57
CA TYR A 884 12.86 7.61 -9.93
C TYR A 884 14.12 6.76 -9.98
N ALA A 885 15.10 7.10 -9.16
CA ALA A 885 16.36 6.36 -9.09
C ALA A 885 16.13 4.91 -8.64
N THR A 886 15.28 4.69 -7.63
CA THR A 886 15.02 3.34 -7.10
C THR A 886 14.17 2.48 -8.04
N MET A 887 13.18 3.05 -8.72
CA MET A 887 12.40 2.34 -9.74
C MET A 887 13.22 2.07 -10.99
N TRP A 888 13.98 3.05 -11.45
CA TRP A 888 14.94 2.86 -12.54
C TRP A 888 15.90 1.72 -12.20
N TRP A 889 16.47 1.77 -10.99
CA TRP A 889 17.36 0.73 -10.50
C TRP A 889 16.67 -0.62 -10.36
N ARG A 890 15.41 -0.70 -9.93
CA ARG A 890 14.71 -1.98 -9.77
C ARG A 890 14.44 -2.68 -11.10
N TRP A 891 14.04 -1.93 -12.12
CA TRP A 891 13.48 -2.51 -13.35
C TRP A 891 14.42 -2.46 -14.54
N TYR A 892 15.38 -1.54 -14.56
CA TYR A 892 16.27 -1.34 -15.70
C TYR A 892 17.74 -1.62 -15.36
N VAL A 893 18.10 -1.72 -14.07
CA VAL A 893 19.43 -2.07 -13.57
C VAL A 893 19.46 -3.44 -12.91
#